data_AF-A0A8I1MKT5-F1
#
_entry.id   AF-A0A8I1MKT5-F1
#
_cell.length_a   1.000
_cell.length_b   1.000
_cell.length_c   1.000
_cell.angle_alpha   90.00
_cell.angle_beta   90.00
_cell.angle_gamma   90.00
#
_symmetry.space_group_name_H-M   'P 1'
#
loop_
_entity.id
_entity.type
_entity.pdbx_description
1 polymer ?
#
loop_
_entity_poly.entity_id
_entity_poly.type
_entity_poly.pdbx_seq_one_letter_code
_entity_poly.pdbx_strand_id
1 'polypeptide(L)'
;MRPGRLRAERGMALLVVLSIVVWLTLLVVCLALAMRMERRAAHYYAERSRADFYAREGVESVVAALRHATDTNRQWISMPGQIASSTNDIASAETIVLYSGSAPSGDTNAADLNRTVLSDDEKEAVTGVSGQPMNVSWIYVRKDGFRTASASTDPANPVVGRYAYWTDDESSRIDLNTAWKRSGNTSSVNHPSQVNLLAIPGIAESDADAIHASAVNSPFNSPNDARRLGTAIAQTLSSNRFYLSHYAYSSSLNPWGEPKIILTTTTNNLPPEVAAREDYTNYFLDVRDNDADPGWYSGLKKTKVIYQLNRLAALLSTNGWRYSSDSFADKYGDLGSAQLALDVLEYVRSAESTNSVVAPLRVRYDKSTGFSFTGITDPEAINVIVGSTRRPMFSEIGIWMGPLVTVNPSRFTREVKGWLEICLPKSYGVTAADLAARPLAEITFSPKYPDDVTGLDNMPPISFGAVPFASSSYVVNTNSPDCDFVTVSFSRTQTFNFANTNLSRNTNRPVMVWARPTFDDTDPAVNGSGMGSSFWECAPTAFGKSSPPSAYTTNNIVAVPVDPEGTPEGQIHSVQVSDPRVNKFATNWQSGGNTLGNPNFNWNSAVAANPPQDTDSAGNVSRASLAQRQRKGSAGNPRGVVESVAELGRIPTGVGANVPWRTVRFQPTPGSPGLPDWALMDIFDAPYFPTDNAYLYNPKAYTVAGRINLNAQIRPFTNLSRSISLTALFEDSTNITAAQASVAIGNLLARECASGGKLYGGTNGYVSIGEVAEIKGVSDDGEASERRLLGVVDLAAIQGNVFRVYSVGQSLKQTKAGGIVVESEKAVEALVERTEVPGQEPRFRIVYWKVLPL
;
A
#
# COMPACT_ATOMS: atom_id res chain seq x y z
N MET A 1 66.44 -90.93 55.03
CA MET A 1 65.18 -90.16 54.98
C MET A 1 65.40 -88.81 55.66
N ARG A 2 65.25 -87.69 54.92
CA ARG A 2 65.31 -86.31 55.45
C ARG A 2 63.92 -85.89 55.97
N PRO A 3 63.87 -85.02 56.99
CA PRO A 3 62.87 -83.97 57.00
C PRO A 3 63.50 -82.60 57.29
N GLY A 4 63.40 -81.72 56.29
CA GLY A 4 63.49 -80.27 56.45
C GLY A 4 62.12 -79.64 56.14
N ARG A 5 62.00 -78.33 56.43
CA ARG A 5 60.89 -77.40 56.14
C ARG A 5 59.79 -77.28 57.19
N LEU A 6 59.98 -76.39 58.19
CA LEU A 6 58.86 -75.71 58.87
C LEU A 6 59.18 -74.25 59.29
N ARG A 7 60.27 -73.63 58.81
CA ARG A 7 60.58 -72.20 59.07
C ARG A 7 60.19 -71.23 57.94
N ALA A 8 59.69 -71.72 56.79
CA ALA A 8 59.38 -70.90 55.61
C ALA A 8 57.90 -70.46 55.49
N GLU A 9 56.98 -71.04 56.26
CA GLU A 9 55.52 -70.84 56.06
C GLU A 9 54.99 -69.53 56.66
N ARG A 10 55.67 -68.94 57.65
CA ARG A 10 55.23 -67.68 58.27
C ARG A 10 55.57 -66.42 57.45
N GLY A 11 56.55 -66.49 56.54
CA GLY A 11 56.91 -65.37 55.65
C GLY A 11 56.00 -65.25 54.42
N MET A 12 55.54 -66.38 53.87
CA MET A 12 54.65 -66.41 52.69
C MET A 12 53.22 -65.93 53.01
N ALA A 13 52.70 -66.25 54.20
CA ALA A 13 51.38 -65.75 54.63
C ALA A 13 51.37 -64.21 54.73
N LEU A 14 52.45 -63.60 55.22
CA LEU A 14 52.59 -62.14 55.26
C LEU A 14 52.62 -61.54 53.84
N LEU A 15 53.38 -62.13 52.91
CA LEU A 15 53.46 -61.66 51.52
C LEU A 15 52.12 -61.78 50.77
N VAL A 16 51.35 -62.84 51.02
CA VAL A 16 50.01 -63.03 50.43
C VAL A 16 48.99 -62.07 51.02
N VAL A 17 48.99 -61.87 52.35
CA VAL A 17 48.08 -60.91 52.99
C VAL A 17 48.44 -59.48 52.58
N LEU A 18 49.72 -59.13 52.54
CA LEU A 18 50.17 -57.81 52.11
C LEU A 18 49.84 -57.54 50.64
N SER A 19 50.01 -58.52 49.75
CA SER A 19 49.65 -58.37 48.34
C SER A 19 48.15 -58.21 48.14
N ILE A 20 47.32 -58.96 48.88
CA ILE A 20 45.85 -58.80 48.87
C ILE A 20 45.44 -57.42 49.41
N VAL A 21 46.05 -56.95 50.50
CA VAL A 21 45.79 -55.60 51.05
C VAL A 21 46.20 -54.52 50.05
N VAL A 22 47.37 -54.65 49.42
CA VAL A 22 47.83 -53.71 48.39
C VAL A 22 46.86 -53.69 47.20
N TRP A 23 46.41 -54.85 46.72
CA TRP A 23 45.40 -54.94 45.66
C TRP A 23 44.06 -54.31 46.05
N LEU A 24 43.57 -54.57 47.27
CA LEU A 24 42.35 -53.95 47.79
C LEU A 24 42.49 -52.42 47.89
N THR A 25 43.63 -51.92 48.39
CA THR A 25 43.87 -50.48 48.47
C THR A 25 43.95 -49.83 47.08
N LEU A 26 44.61 -50.47 46.11
CA LEU A 26 44.64 -50.02 44.72
C LEU A 26 43.23 -49.96 44.13
N LEU A 27 42.41 -50.98 44.35
CA LEU A 27 41.02 -51.02 43.87
C LEU A 27 40.19 -49.89 44.47
N VAL A 28 40.31 -49.65 45.78
CA VAL A 28 39.60 -48.55 46.48
C VAL A 28 40.07 -47.18 45.96
N VAL A 29 41.36 -46.98 45.72
CA VAL A 29 41.90 -45.73 45.16
C VAL A 29 41.40 -45.52 43.73
N CYS A 30 41.44 -46.54 42.88
CA CYS A 30 40.90 -46.48 41.52
C CYS A 30 39.40 -46.16 41.51
N LEU A 31 38.60 -46.81 42.37
CA LEU A 31 37.18 -46.53 42.51
C LEU A 31 36.94 -45.08 43.00
N ALA A 32 37.71 -44.60 43.98
CA ALA A 32 37.59 -43.23 44.48
C ALA A 32 37.96 -42.18 43.42
N LEU A 33 38.97 -42.46 42.58
CA LEU A 33 39.33 -41.61 41.44
C LEU A 33 38.24 -41.60 40.37
N ALA A 34 37.69 -42.77 40.01
CA ALA A 34 36.58 -42.89 39.07
C ALA A 34 35.34 -42.12 39.58
N MET A 35 34.94 -42.32 40.84
CA MET A 35 33.80 -41.61 41.44
C MET A 35 34.02 -40.09 41.49
N ARG A 36 35.26 -39.61 41.66
CA ARG A 36 35.57 -38.18 41.59
C ARG A 36 35.42 -37.62 40.18
N MET A 37 35.82 -38.37 39.14
CA MET A 37 35.63 -37.97 37.74
C MET A 37 34.15 -37.96 37.38
N GLU A 38 33.41 -39.02 37.72
CA GLU A 38 31.97 -39.14 37.49
C GLU A 38 31.18 -38.02 38.17
N ARG A 39 31.50 -37.71 39.43
CA ARG A 39 30.86 -36.60 40.14
C ARG A 39 31.11 -35.24 39.49
N ARG A 40 32.33 -35.00 38.98
CA ARG A 40 32.66 -33.76 38.26
C ARG A 40 31.94 -33.71 36.91
N ALA A 41 31.92 -34.79 36.15
CA ALA A 41 31.20 -34.88 34.89
C ALA A 41 29.69 -34.65 35.08
N ALA A 42 29.08 -35.30 36.08
CA ALA A 42 27.68 -35.10 36.44
C ALA A 42 27.38 -33.66 36.87
N HIS A 43 28.28 -33.02 37.62
CA HIS A 43 28.16 -31.60 37.98
C HIS A 43 28.15 -30.71 36.74
N TYR A 44 29.14 -30.85 35.84
CA TYR A 44 29.19 -30.04 34.62
C TYR A 44 27.99 -30.29 33.70
N TYR A 45 27.49 -31.53 33.62
CA TYR A 45 26.28 -31.83 32.87
C TYR A 45 25.05 -31.11 33.45
N ALA A 46 24.89 -31.14 34.78
CA ALA A 46 23.82 -30.44 35.47
C ALA A 46 23.90 -28.92 35.29
N GLU A 47 25.10 -28.33 35.43
CA GLU A 47 25.33 -26.90 35.25
C GLU A 47 25.12 -26.47 33.78
N ARG A 48 25.47 -27.33 32.81
CA ARG A 48 25.15 -27.12 31.39
C ARG A 48 23.66 -27.13 31.11
N SER A 49 22.91 -28.03 31.74
CA SER A 49 21.45 -28.04 31.65
C SER A 49 20.84 -26.79 32.29
N ARG A 50 21.39 -26.31 33.42
CA ARG A 50 20.96 -25.05 34.05
C ARG A 50 21.21 -23.84 33.16
N ALA A 51 22.38 -23.75 32.54
CA ALA A 51 22.69 -22.70 31.58
C ALA A 51 21.72 -22.70 30.38
N ASP A 52 21.30 -23.89 29.90
CA ASP A 52 20.25 -24.00 28.86
C ASP A 52 18.90 -23.45 29.31
N PHE A 53 18.48 -23.73 30.55
CA PHE A 53 17.26 -23.15 31.10
C PHE A 53 17.34 -21.62 31.15
N TYR A 54 18.44 -21.05 31.65
CA TYR A 54 18.62 -19.60 31.68
C TYR A 54 18.65 -18.98 30.28
N ALA A 55 19.24 -19.64 29.28
CA ALA A 55 19.20 -19.16 27.90
C ALA A 55 17.77 -19.20 27.33
N ARG A 56 16.99 -20.23 27.62
CA ARG A 56 15.56 -20.32 27.26
C ARG A 56 14.71 -19.25 27.93
N GLU A 57 14.99 -18.89 29.19
CA GLU A 57 14.28 -17.82 29.89
C GLU A 57 14.34 -16.48 29.14
N GLY A 58 15.44 -16.20 28.43
CA GLY A 58 15.52 -15.02 27.55
C GLY A 58 14.49 -15.06 26.42
N VAL A 59 14.36 -16.20 25.74
CA VAL A 59 13.39 -16.40 24.65
C VAL A 59 11.95 -16.33 25.17
N GLU A 60 11.66 -16.99 26.29
CA GLU A 60 10.32 -16.96 26.90
C GLU A 60 9.95 -15.56 27.41
N SER A 61 10.92 -14.79 27.92
CA SER A 61 10.71 -13.38 28.30
C SER A 61 10.30 -12.53 27.11
N VAL A 62 10.91 -12.76 25.94
CA VAL A 62 10.54 -12.08 24.70
C VAL A 62 9.14 -12.49 24.24
N VAL A 63 8.83 -13.79 24.21
CA VAL A 63 7.49 -14.28 23.83
C VAL A 63 6.40 -13.67 24.74
N ALA A 64 6.66 -13.56 26.04
CA ALA A 64 5.74 -12.91 26.97
C ALA A 64 5.56 -11.41 26.66
N ALA A 65 6.64 -10.69 26.38
CA ALA A 65 6.59 -9.27 26.00
C ALA A 65 5.83 -9.07 24.67
N LEU A 66 6.08 -9.92 23.66
CA LEU A 66 5.40 -9.90 22.38
C LEU A 66 3.89 -10.16 22.52
N ARG A 67 3.50 -11.13 23.36
CA ARG A 67 2.08 -11.40 23.66
C ARG A 67 1.39 -10.18 24.26
N HIS A 68 2.05 -9.52 25.22
CA HIS A 68 1.50 -8.30 25.84
C HIS A 68 1.43 -7.11 24.87
N ALA A 69 2.45 -6.96 24.03
CA ALA A 69 2.56 -5.84 23.09
C ALA A 69 1.58 -5.94 21.92
N THR A 70 1.24 -7.15 21.50
CA THR A 70 0.47 -7.40 20.27
C THR A 70 -0.93 -7.97 20.53
N ASP A 71 -1.45 -7.74 21.74
CA ASP A 71 -2.79 -8.13 22.14
C ASP A 71 -3.87 -7.50 21.23
N THR A 72 -5.04 -8.15 21.15
CA THR A 72 -6.16 -7.86 20.23
C THR A 72 -6.66 -6.42 20.25
N ASN A 73 -6.60 -5.75 21.41
CA ASN A 73 -7.06 -4.37 21.58
C ASN A 73 -5.93 -3.33 21.50
N ARG A 74 -4.76 -3.71 21.00
CA ARG A 74 -3.60 -2.82 20.89
C ARG A 74 -3.16 -2.63 19.45
N GLN A 75 -2.89 -1.38 19.11
CA GLN A 75 -2.14 -1.02 17.92
C GLN A 75 -0.66 -1.08 18.25
N TRP A 76 0.17 -1.57 17.33
CA TRP A 76 1.59 -1.76 17.59
C TRP A 76 2.43 -1.58 16.32
N ILE A 77 3.70 -1.26 16.51
CA ILE A 77 4.72 -1.24 15.46
C ILE A 77 5.99 -1.92 15.98
N SER A 78 6.71 -2.61 15.10
CA SER A 78 7.93 -3.31 15.48
C SER A 78 9.18 -2.57 15.00
N MET A 79 10.21 -2.68 15.83
CA MET A 79 11.57 -2.24 15.52
C MET A 79 12.56 -3.28 16.07
N PRO A 80 13.76 -3.40 15.52
CA PRO A 80 14.81 -4.19 16.14
C PRO A 80 15.08 -3.74 17.59
N GLY A 81 14.84 -4.62 18.55
CA GLY A 81 15.03 -4.39 19.98
C GLY A 81 13.83 -3.80 20.74
N GLN A 82 12.75 -3.36 20.09
CA GLN A 82 11.58 -2.83 20.82
C GLN A 82 10.28 -2.91 20.02
N ILE A 83 9.15 -2.87 20.71
CA ILE A 83 7.83 -2.68 20.10
C ILE A 83 7.18 -1.48 20.78
N ALA A 84 6.63 -0.57 19.98
CA ALA A 84 5.74 0.46 20.51
C ALA A 84 4.30 -0.06 20.41
N SER A 85 3.55 0.02 21.51
CA SER A 85 2.18 -0.49 21.58
C SER A 85 1.26 0.42 22.39
N SER A 86 0.05 0.66 21.87
CA SER A 86 -0.95 1.55 22.46
C SER A 86 -2.34 0.93 22.36
N THR A 87 -3.20 1.20 23.34
CA THR A 87 -4.65 0.93 23.22
C THR A 87 -5.39 2.06 22.50
N ASN A 88 -4.74 3.22 22.34
CA ASN A 88 -5.28 4.42 21.71
C ASN A 88 -4.31 4.86 20.61
N ASP A 89 -3.93 6.13 20.58
CA ASP A 89 -2.97 6.70 19.63
C ASP A 89 -1.56 6.13 19.83
N ILE A 90 -0.94 5.71 18.73
CA ILE A 90 0.41 5.13 18.73
C ILE A 90 1.51 6.20 18.90
N ALA A 91 1.21 7.48 18.65
CA ALA A 91 2.12 8.59 18.93
C ALA A 91 2.45 8.69 20.43
N SER A 92 1.52 8.26 21.29
CA SER A 92 1.68 8.19 22.74
C SER A 92 1.87 6.75 23.24
N ALA A 93 2.30 5.83 22.36
CA ALA A 93 2.47 4.43 22.70
C ALA A 93 3.52 4.20 23.79
N GLU A 94 3.29 3.14 24.56
CA GLU A 94 4.27 2.57 25.45
C GLU A 94 5.34 1.84 24.64
N THR A 95 6.61 2.09 24.97
CA THR A 95 7.75 1.36 24.40
C THR A 95 8.04 0.13 25.24
N ILE A 96 7.75 -1.03 24.68
CA ILE A 96 8.05 -2.34 25.26
C ILE A 96 9.41 -2.80 24.75
N VAL A 97 10.38 -2.88 25.66
CA VAL A 97 11.75 -3.29 25.33
C VAL A 97 11.84 -4.80 25.11
N LEU A 98 12.54 -5.21 24.05
CA LEU A 98 12.79 -6.62 23.71
C LEU A 98 14.25 -7.03 23.91
N TYR A 99 14.90 -6.42 24.89
CA TYR A 99 16.28 -6.71 25.31
C TYR A 99 16.42 -6.62 26.83
N SER A 100 17.46 -7.25 27.38
CA SER A 100 17.68 -7.37 28.83
C SER A 100 18.21 -6.11 29.54
N GLY A 101 18.54 -5.06 28.78
CA GLY A 101 19.03 -3.77 29.26
C GLY A 101 20.24 -3.24 28.49
N SER A 102 20.51 -1.93 28.61
CA SER A 102 21.66 -1.29 27.98
C SER A 102 22.90 -1.42 28.87
N ALA A 103 23.93 -2.11 28.38
CA ALA A 103 25.17 -2.25 29.12
C ALA A 103 25.88 -0.88 29.29
N PRO A 104 26.47 -0.58 30.48
CA PRO A 104 27.30 0.60 30.65
C PRO A 104 28.48 0.61 29.68
N SER A 105 28.86 1.81 29.22
CA SER A 105 30.03 1.97 28.36
C SER A 105 31.29 1.45 29.06
N GLY A 106 32.04 0.57 28.40
CA GLY A 106 33.27 -0.02 28.94
C GLY A 106 33.07 -1.15 29.96
N ASP A 107 31.84 -1.65 30.17
CA ASP A 107 31.60 -2.83 31.01
C ASP A 107 32.16 -4.09 30.36
N THR A 108 33.32 -4.54 30.85
CA THR A 108 33.98 -5.78 30.38
C THR A 108 33.24 -7.05 30.78
N ASN A 109 32.26 -6.95 31.69
CA ASN A 109 31.43 -8.06 32.13
C ASN A 109 30.06 -8.08 31.47
N ALA A 110 29.76 -7.15 30.55
CA ALA A 110 28.51 -7.14 29.81
C ALA A 110 28.35 -8.42 28.97
N ALA A 111 27.09 -8.78 28.69
CA ALA A 111 26.82 -9.89 27.78
C ALA A 111 27.01 -9.39 26.34
N ASP A 112 28.09 -9.82 25.68
CA ASP A 112 28.28 -9.57 24.26
C ASP A 112 27.56 -10.63 23.44
N LEU A 113 26.49 -10.23 22.75
CA LEU A 113 25.73 -11.10 21.86
C LEU A 113 26.40 -11.27 20.49
N ASN A 114 27.41 -10.47 20.17
CA ASN A 114 28.15 -10.48 18.91
C ASN A 114 29.48 -11.26 19.01
N ARG A 115 29.46 -12.43 19.66
CA ARG A 115 30.68 -13.16 19.99
C ARG A 115 31.44 -13.67 18.75
N THR A 116 32.76 -13.54 18.79
CA THR A 116 33.69 -14.20 17.86
C THR A 116 33.78 -15.69 18.14
N VAL A 117 33.51 -16.50 17.13
CA VAL A 117 33.70 -17.96 17.18
C VAL A 117 34.93 -18.38 16.38
N LEU A 118 35.28 -19.66 16.50
CA LEU A 118 36.53 -20.25 15.99
C LEU A 118 36.57 -20.40 14.46
N SER A 119 35.44 -20.49 13.77
CA SER A 119 35.38 -20.66 12.31
C SER A 119 34.42 -19.68 11.64
N ASP A 120 34.71 -19.25 10.40
CA ASP A 120 33.86 -18.30 9.66
C ASP A 120 32.46 -18.88 9.35
N ASP A 121 32.34 -20.19 9.21
CA ASP A 121 31.07 -20.90 9.02
C ASP A 121 30.19 -20.88 10.28
N GLU A 122 30.81 -20.76 11.45
CA GLU A 122 30.11 -20.65 12.73
C GLU A 122 29.89 -19.18 13.15
N LYS A 123 30.53 -18.21 12.47
CA LYS A 123 30.43 -16.76 12.80
C LYS A 123 29.04 -16.23 12.52
N GLU A 124 28.14 -16.50 13.46
CA GLU A 124 26.80 -15.92 13.57
C GLU A 124 26.82 -14.62 14.38
N ALA A 125 27.92 -13.88 14.28
CA ALA A 125 28.02 -12.56 14.86
C ALA A 125 26.85 -11.71 14.35
N VAL A 126 26.02 -11.25 15.29
CA VAL A 126 24.86 -10.41 15.06
C VAL A 126 25.22 -9.17 14.24
N THR A 127 26.46 -8.66 14.23
CA THR A 127 26.92 -7.62 13.29
C THR A 127 27.92 -8.14 12.25
N GLY A 128 27.80 -7.64 11.02
CA GLY A 128 28.73 -7.90 9.91
C GLY A 128 30.00 -7.04 9.97
N VAL A 129 30.01 -5.98 10.80
CA VAL A 129 31.20 -5.14 11.01
C VAL A 129 32.11 -5.84 12.02
N SER A 130 33.33 -6.19 11.60
CA SER A 130 34.31 -6.87 12.45
C SER A 130 34.55 -6.09 13.75
N GLY A 131 34.32 -6.74 14.90
CA GLY A 131 34.75 -6.26 16.21
C GLY A 131 33.84 -5.27 16.95
N GLN A 132 32.60 -5.05 16.52
CA GLN A 132 31.64 -4.21 17.27
C GLN A 132 30.84 -5.07 18.28
N PRO A 133 31.10 -4.99 19.60
CA PRO A 133 30.36 -5.79 20.58
C PRO A 133 28.90 -5.32 20.67
N MET A 134 27.97 -6.27 20.80
CA MET A 134 26.56 -5.99 21.11
C MET A 134 26.31 -6.28 22.58
N ASN A 135 26.82 -5.36 23.41
CA ASN A 135 26.75 -5.46 24.85
C ASN A 135 25.34 -5.15 25.37
N VAL A 136 24.75 -6.12 26.07
CA VAL A 136 23.50 -5.96 26.82
C VAL A 136 23.72 -6.29 28.30
N SER A 137 22.83 -5.78 29.15
CA SER A 137 22.90 -6.02 30.60
C SER A 137 22.47 -7.44 30.97
N TRP A 138 23.08 -7.97 32.03
CA TRP A 138 22.65 -9.24 32.63
C TRP A 138 21.42 -9.07 33.52
N ILE A 139 20.50 -10.03 33.45
CA ILE A 139 19.45 -10.26 34.44
C ILE A 139 19.89 -11.42 35.33
N TYR A 140 20.02 -11.17 36.62
CA TYR A 140 20.46 -12.17 37.60
C TYR A 140 19.26 -12.88 38.22
N VAL A 141 19.37 -14.20 38.39
CA VAL A 141 18.36 -15.05 39.00
C VAL A 141 18.87 -15.55 40.34
N ARG A 142 18.09 -15.30 41.40
CA ARG A 142 18.37 -15.78 42.76
C ARG A 142 17.80 -17.18 43.00
N LYS A 143 18.22 -17.81 44.09
CA LYS A 143 17.85 -19.19 44.45
C LYS A 143 16.34 -19.38 44.62
N ASP A 144 15.63 -18.35 45.07
CA ASP A 144 14.17 -18.32 45.16
C ASP A 144 13.45 -18.03 43.83
N GLY A 145 14.20 -17.80 42.75
CA GLY A 145 13.69 -17.43 41.43
C GLY A 145 13.52 -15.92 41.23
N PHE A 146 13.78 -15.08 42.24
CA PHE A 146 13.65 -13.64 42.11
C PHE A 146 14.69 -13.09 41.12
N ARG A 147 14.24 -12.20 40.22
CA ARG A 147 15.07 -11.59 39.17
C ARG A 147 15.54 -10.21 39.62
N THR A 148 16.82 -9.91 39.44
CA THR A 148 17.41 -8.62 39.83
C THR A 148 18.43 -8.14 38.79
N ALA A 149 18.59 -6.82 38.68
CA ALA A 149 19.57 -6.19 37.80
C ALA A 149 21.01 -6.21 38.39
N SER A 150 21.17 -6.60 39.66
CA SER A 150 22.46 -6.55 40.35
C SER A 150 22.90 -7.92 40.82
N ALA A 151 24.20 -8.17 40.70
CA ALA A 151 24.87 -9.35 41.24
C ALA A 151 25.08 -9.29 42.77
N SER A 152 24.27 -8.52 43.51
CA SER A 152 24.49 -8.25 44.92
C SER A 152 24.46 -9.52 45.77
N THR A 153 25.43 -9.61 46.68
CA THR A 153 25.69 -10.82 47.46
C THR A 153 24.68 -10.97 48.59
N ASP A 154 23.94 -12.07 48.57
CA ASP A 154 23.05 -12.46 49.67
C ASP A 154 23.29 -13.93 50.03
N PRO A 155 23.89 -14.23 51.19
CA PRO A 155 24.11 -15.62 51.63
C PRO A 155 22.81 -16.42 51.85
N ALA A 156 21.70 -15.77 52.21
CA ALA A 156 20.41 -16.42 52.43
C ALA A 156 19.73 -16.75 51.10
N ASN A 157 19.86 -15.84 50.13
CA ASN A 157 19.30 -16.00 48.79
C ASN A 157 20.34 -15.72 47.67
N PRO A 158 21.30 -16.65 47.47
CA PRO A 158 22.41 -16.40 46.56
C PRO A 158 21.97 -16.37 45.09
N VAL A 159 22.76 -15.69 44.27
CA VAL A 159 22.61 -15.72 42.81
C VAL A 159 23.02 -17.10 42.29
N VAL A 160 22.14 -17.73 41.51
CA VAL A 160 22.31 -19.09 40.96
C VAL A 160 22.43 -19.11 39.43
N GLY A 161 22.14 -18.00 38.78
CA GLY A 161 22.26 -17.87 37.33
C GLY A 161 22.09 -16.45 36.85
N ARG A 162 22.35 -16.24 35.56
CA ARG A 162 22.03 -15.01 34.86
C ARG A 162 21.72 -15.29 33.40
N TYR A 163 20.95 -14.41 32.80
CA TYR A 163 20.67 -14.45 31.36
C TYR A 163 20.62 -13.04 30.78
N ALA A 164 20.84 -12.95 29.49
CA ALA A 164 20.81 -11.72 28.71
C ALA A 164 20.28 -12.03 27.32
N TYR A 165 19.53 -11.11 26.74
CA TYR A 165 18.91 -11.34 25.44
C TYR A 165 18.72 -10.03 24.66
N TRP A 166 18.60 -10.17 23.35
CA TRP A 166 18.19 -9.13 22.43
C TRP A 166 17.37 -9.76 21.29
N THR A 167 16.39 -9.00 20.79
CA THR A 167 15.47 -9.47 19.76
C THR A 167 15.56 -8.59 18.53
N ASP A 168 15.73 -9.20 17.38
CA ASP A 168 15.63 -8.56 16.07
C ASP A 168 14.23 -8.76 15.47
N ASP A 169 13.87 -7.86 14.56
CA ASP A 169 12.72 -8.00 13.66
C ASP A 169 13.23 -8.48 12.30
N GLU A 170 12.84 -9.69 11.87
CA GLU A 170 13.32 -10.27 10.61
C GLU A 170 12.85 -9.49 9.39
N SER A 171 11.72 -8.78 9.47
CA SER A 171 11.26 -7.91 8.37
C SER A 171 12.15 -6.69 8.17
N SER A 172 13.07 -6.38 9.10
CA SER A 172 14.09 -5.35 8.89
C SER A 172 15.24 -5.81 7.98
N ARG A 173 15.32 -7.11 7.64
CA ARG A 173 16.38 -7.74 6.84
C ARG A 173 15.85 -8.16 5.45
N ILE A 174 16.77 -8.43 4.53
CA ILE A 174 16.46 -8.91 3.19
C ILE A 174 16.31 -10.43 3.20
N ASP A 175 15.15 -10.93 2.78
CA ASP A 175 14.86 -12.36 2.70
C ASP A 175 15.37 -12.97 1.38
N LEU A 176 16.36 -13.85 1.49
CA LEU A 176 16.98 -14.54 0.35
C LEU A 176 16.02 -15.48 -0.39
N ASN A 177 14.92 -15.90 0.25
CA ASN A 177 13.95 -16.78 -0.38
C ASN A 177 13.00 -16.01 -1.32
N THR A 178 12.74 -14.74 -1.06
CA THR A 178 11.78 -13.94 -1.83
C THR A 178 12.45 -12.91 -2.73
N ALA A 179 13.56 -12.32 -2.29
CA ALA A 179 14.24 -11.24 -3.00
C ALA A 179 14.95 -11.74 -4.28
N TRP A 180 15.09 -10.86 -5.26
CA TRP A 180 15.80 -11.16 -6.50
C TRP A 180 16.49 -9.91 -7.06
N LYS A 181 15.92 -9.27 -8.08
CA LYS A 181 16.40 -8.04 -8.69
C LYS A 181 15.24 -7.34 -9.38
N ARG A 182 15.42 -6.06 -9.70
CA ARG A 182 14.46 -5.29 -10.50
C ARG A 182 14.78 -5.36 -12.00
N SER A 183 16.07 -5.42 -12.38
CA SER A 183 16.49 -5.52 -13.77
C SER A 183 16.08 -6.87 -14.39
N GLY A 184 15.33 -6.86 -15.49
CA GLY A 184 14.89 -8.08 -16.17
C GLY A 184 13.82 -8.91 -15.42
N ASN A 185 13.37 -8.44 -14.24
CA ASN A 185 12.29 -9.09 -13.50
C ASN A 185 10.95 -8.75 -14.16
N THR A 186 10.26 -9.78 -14.64
CA THR A 186 8.98 -9.60 -15.33
C THR A 186 7.80 -9.51 -14.36
N SER A 187 7.97 -9.74 -13.06
CA SER A 187 6.92 -9.63 -12.04
C SER A 187 6.39 -8.20 -11.95
N SER A 188 5.21 -7.99 -11.37
CA SER A 188 4.70 -6.64 -11.10
C SER A 188 5.58 -5.90 -10.07
N VAL A 189 5.50 -4.57 -10.04
CA VAL A 189 6.36 -3.72 -9.17
C VAL A 189 6.08 -3.89 -7.67
N ASN A 190 4.91 -4.41 -7.29
CA ASN A 190 4.54 -4.77 -5.92
C ASN A 190 4.97 -6.19 -5.50
N HIS A 191 5.51 -7.01 -6.42
CA HIS A 191 5.85 -8.39 -6.10
C HIS A 191 7.11 -8.46 -5.20
N PRO A 192 7.17 -9.27 -4.12
CA PRO A 192 8.31 -9.28 -3.20
C PRO A 192 9.69 -9.56 -3.83
N SER A 193 9.74 -10.21 -5.00
CA SER A 193 10.98 -10.38 -5.77
C SER A 193 11.58 -9.07 -6.32
N GLN A 194 10.85 -7.97 -6.23
CA GLN A 194 11.32 -6.62 -6.56
C GLN A 194 12.22 -6.01 -5.47
N VAL A 195 12.30 -6.63 -4.28
CA VAL A 195 13.34 -6.26 -3.29
C VAL A 195 14.70 -6.63 -3.88
N ASN A 196 15.55 -5.61 -4.07
CA ASN A 196 16.74 -5.71 -4.90
C ASN A 196 17.94 -6.30 -4.13
N LEU A 197 18.36 -7.52 -4.46
CA LEU A 197 19.56 -8.13 -3.85
C LEU A 197 20.85 -7.39 -4.22
N LEU A 198 20.87 -6.66 -5.34
CA LEU A 198 22.05 -5.91 -5.80
C LEU A 198 22.44 -4.76 -4.86
N ALA A 199 21.52 -4.32 -4.00
CA ALA A 199 21.82 -3.35 -2.94
C ALA A 199 22.84 -3.89 -1.93
N ILE A 200 23.04 -5.22 -1.87
CA ILE A 200 24.04 -5.85 -1.02
C ILE A 200 25.43 -5.70 -1.67
N PRO A 201 26.40 -5.04 -1.01
CA PRO A 201 27.73 -4.86 -1.56
C PRO A 201 28.40 -6.19 -1.91
N GLY A 202 28.77 -6.33 -3.18
CA GLY A 202 29.49 -7.50 -3.72
C GLY A 202 28.60 -8.60 -4.33
N ILE A 203 27.27 -8.41 -4.40
CA ILE A 203 26.38 -9.30 -5.17
C ILE A 203 26.34 -8.84 -6.63
N ALA A 204 26.69 -9.72 -7.56
CA ALA A 204 26.52 -9.48 -8.99
C ALA A 204 25.12 -9.93 -9.48
N GLU A 205 24.69 -9.48 -10.66
CA GLU A 205 23.41 -9.92 -11.25
C GLU A 205 23.33 -11.44 -11.41
N SER A 206 24.43 -12.10 -11.77
CA SER A 206 24.50 -13.57 -11.87
C SER A 206 24.35 -14.27 -10.53
N ASP A 207 24.81 -13.65 -9.44
CA ASP A 207 24.67 -14.20 -8.09
C ASP A 207 23.22 -14.09 -7.63
N ALA A 208 22.58 -12.94 -7.87
CA ALA A 208 21.16 -12.74 -7.60
C ALA A 208 20.29 -13.75 -8.37
N ASP A 209 20.60 -14.00 -9.65
CA ASP A 209 19.93 -15.02 -10.47
C ASP A 209 20.11 -16.42 -9.90
N ALA A 210 21.33 -16.79 -9.47
CA ALA A 210 21.61 -18.10 -8.89
C ALA A 210 20.87 -18.31 -7.55
N ILE A 211 20.84 -17.28 -6.69
CA ILE A 211 20.12 -17.31 -5.40
C ILE A 211 18.63 -17.49 -5.66
N HIS A 212 18.04 -16.66 -6.53
CA HIS A 212 16.61 -16.73 -6.83
C HIS A 212 16.21 -18.07 -7.46
N ALA A 213 16.97 -18.54 -8.45
CA ALA A 213 16.72 -19.83 -9.09
C ALA A 213 16.78 -21.00 -8.10
N SER A 214 17.72 -20.96 -7.14
CA SER A 214 17.78 -21.97 -6.08
C SER A 214 16.60 -21.86 -5.12
N ALA A 215 16.26 -20.65 -4.66
CA ALA A 215 15.16 -20.42 -3.71
C ALA A 215 13.80 -20.88 -4.25
N VAL A 216 13.54 -20.64 -5.54
CA VAL A 216 12.33 -21.10 -6.23
C VAL A 216 12.28 -22.63 -6.26
N ASN A 217 13.39 -23.33 -6.51
CA ASN A 217 13.36 -24.80 -6.58
C ASN A 217 13.41 -25.47 -5.20
N SER A 218 14.11 -24.86 -4.25
CA SER A 218 14.35 -25.39 -2.92
C SER A 218 14.63 -24.24 -1.96
N PRO A 219 13.60 -23.71 -1.28
CA PRO A 219 13.76 -22.62 -0.33
C PRO A 219 14.82 -22.92 0.72
N PHE A 220 15.62 -21.92 1.06
CA PHE A 220 16.65 -22.02 2.07
C PHE A 220 16.03 -22.12 3.47
N ASN A 221 16.53 -23.04 4.29
CA ASN A 221 16.15 -23.18 5.71
C ASN A 221 17.08 -22.38 6.63
N SER A 222 18.10 -21.76 6.07
CA SER A 222 19.00 -20.84 6.76
C SER A 222 19.75 -19.99 5.74
N PRO A 223 20.25 -18.79 6.11
CA PRO A 223 21.10 -18.01 5.22
C PRO A 223 22.42 -18.71 4.87
N ASN A 224 22.81 -19.72 5.66
CA ASN A 224 24.02 -20.52 5.42
C ASN A 224 23.83 -21.50 4.26
N ASP A 225 22.60 -21.95 3.97
CA ASP A 225 22.34 -22.86 2.85
C ASP A 225 22.63 -22.18 1.50
N ALA A 226 22.32 -20.89 1.37
CA ALA A 226 22.61 -20.09 0.18
C ALA A 226 24.12 -19.97 -0.11
N ARG A 227 24.99 -20.15 0.88
CA ARG A 227 26.45 -20.13 0.70
C ARG A 227 26.96 -21.33 -0.10
N ARG A 228 26.19 -22.42 -0.19
CA ARG A 228 26.57 -23.62 -0.95
C ARG A 228 26.53 -23.42 -2.46
N LEU A 229 25.96 -22.31 -2.94
CA LEU A 229 25.83 -22.01 -4.37
C LEU A 229 27.17 -21.66 -5.04
N GLY A 230 28.15 -21.18 -4.29
CA GLY A 230 29.47 -20.86 -4.83
C GLY A 230 30.36 -20.12 -3.83
N THR A 231 31.67 -20.17 -4.04
CA THR A 231 32.66 -19.57 -3.12
C THR A 231 32.57 -18.04 -3.07
N ALA A 232 32.31 -17.37 -4.20
CA ALA A 232 32.13 -15.91 -4.25
C ALA A 232 30.86 -15.49 -3.50
N ILE A 233 29.72 -16.14 -3.78
CA ILE A 233 28.45 -15.94 -3.07
C ILE A 233 28.64 -16.16 -1.57
N ALA A 234 29.31 -17.24 -1.17
CA ALA A 234 29.58 -17.54 0.24
C ALA A 234 30.34 -16.39 0.94
N GLN A 235 31.37 -15.83 0.32
CA GLN A 235 32.16 -14.73 0.87
C GLN A 235 31.33 -13.45 1.01
N THR A 236 30.55 -13.11 -0.02
CA THR A 236 29.69 -11.92 -0.02
C THR A 236 28.58 -12.04 1.03
N LEU A 237 27.86 -13.16 1.08
CA LEU A 237 26.80 -13.38 2.07
C LEU A 237 27.34 -13.43 3.50
N SER A 238 28.54 -14.00 3.69
CA SER A 238 29.19 -14.03 5.02
C SER A 238 29.55 -12.63 5.52
N SER A 239 30.02 -11.76 4.62
CA SER A 239 30.34 -10.36 4.93
C SER A 239 29.09 -9.53 5.22
N ASN A 240 27.95 -9.89 4.62
CA ASN A 240 26.68 -9.15 4.71
C ASN A 240 25.62 -9.81 5.61
N ARG A 241 25.98 -10.83 6.41
CA ARG A 241 25.04 -11.62 7.24
C ARG A 241 24.09 -10.80 8.13
N PHE A 242 24.49 -9.59 8.50
CA PHE A 242 23.69 -8.66 9.31
C PHE A 242 22.37 -8.25 8.64
N TYR A 243 22.36 -8.23 7.31
CA TYR A 243 21.24 -7.77 6.50
C TYR A 243 20.42 -8.90 5.92
N LEU A 244 20.77 -10.16 6.23
CA LEU A 244 20.20 -11.33 5.57
C LEU A 244 19.24 -12.08 6.48
N SER A 245 18.14 -12.50 5.89
CA SER A 245 17.17 -13.45 6.42
C SER A 245 16.86 -14.52 5.36
N HIS A 246 16.13 -15.54 5.78
CA HIS A 246 15.51 -16.56 4.95
C HIS A 246 14.03 -16.76 5.31
N TYR A 247 13.53 -15.99 6.29
CA TYR A 247 12.24 -16.21 6.92
C TYR A 247 11.70 -14.87 7.48
N ALA A 248 11.43 -13.92 6.59
CA ALA A 248 10.95 -12.59 6.97
C ALA A 248 9.49 -12.39 6.58
N TYR A 249 8.61 -12.36 7.58
CA TYR A 249 7.17 -12.21 7.38
C TYR A 249 6.64 -10.92 8.00
N SER A 250 5.61 -10.36 7.37
CA SER A 250 4.95 -9.11 7.78
C SER A 250 3.44 -9.28 7.78
N SER A 251 2.75 -8.41 8.52
CA SER A 251 1.28 -8.38 8.55
C SER A 251 0.71 -7.74 7.28
N SER A 252 -0.43 -8.26 6.81
CA SER A 252 -1.27 -7.61 5.78
C SER A 252 -2.64 -7.20 6.30
N LEU A 253 -2.72 -6.84 7.58
CA LEU A 253 -3.93 -6.29 8.20
C LEU A 253 -3.98 -4.76 8.09
N ASN A 254 -5.19 -4.24 8.09
CA ASN A 254 -5.46 -2.81 8.15
C ASN A 254 -5.31 -2.27 9.59
N PRO A 255 -5.45 -0.95 9.83
CA PRO A 255 -5.25 -0.36 11.14
C PRO A 255 -6.16 -0.90 12.25
N TRP A 256 -7.31 -1.47 11.88
CA TRP A 256 -8.33 -2.03 12.77
C TRP A 256 -8.19 -3.55 12.98
N GLY A 257 -7.14 -4.18 12.43
CA GLY A 257 -6.89 -5.61 12.58
C GLY A 257 -7.77 -6.48 11.67
N GLU A 258 -8.42 -5.89 10.66
CA GLU A 258 -9.15 -6.62 9.63
C GLU A 258 -8.28 -6.79 8.38
N PRO A 259 -8.60 -7.74 7.47
CA PRO A 259 -7.85 -7.91 6.23
C PRO A 259 -7.93 -6.68 5.33
N LYS A 260 -6.81 -6.32 4.70
CA LYS A 260 -6.78 -5.30 3.64
C LYS A 260 -7.60 -5.75 2.43
N ILE A 261 -8.17 -4.77 1.71
CA ILE A 261 -8.89 -5.02 0.46
C ILE A 261 -7.90 -5.05 -0.69
N ILE A 262 -7.83 -6.18 -1.39
CA ILE A 262 -7.00 -6.35 -2.58
C ILE A 262 -7.67 -5.64 -3.75
N LEU A 263 -6.92 -4.77 -4.44
CA LEU A 263 -7.39 -3.94 -5.56
C LEU A 263 -7.58 -4.73 -6.87
N THR A 264 -8.45 -5.73 -6.82
CA THR A 264 -8.83 -6.58 -7.95
C THR A 264 -10.34 -6.84 -7.98
N THR A 265 -10.90 -7.15 -9.14
CA THR A 265 -12.29 -7.63 -9.28
C THR A 265 -12.39 -9.10 -9.63
N THR A 266 -11.26 -9.83 -9.65
CA THR A 266 -11.20 -11.26 -9.99
C THR A 266 -10.51 -12.07 -8.89
N THR A 267 -10.99 -13.28 -8.69
CA THR A 267 -10.41 -14.24 -7.72
C THR A 267 -9.03 -14.75 -8.14
N ASN A 268 -8.68 -14.67 -9.43
CA ASN A 268 -7.39 -15.13 -9.95
C ASN A 268 -6.19 -14.33 -9.43
N ASN A 269 -6.43 -13.11 -8.95
CA ASN A 269 -5.40 -12.23 -8.40
C ASN A 269 -5.49 -12.17 -6.86
N LEU A 270 -6.12 -13.16 -6.23
CA LEU A 270 -6.09 -13.36 -4.79
C LEU A 270 -4.96 -14.33 -4.41
N PRO A 271 -4.33 -14.16 -3.24
CA PRO A 271 -3.47 -15.20 -2.68
C PRO A 271 -4.23 -16.53 -2.58
N PRO A 272 -3.62 -17.68 -2.90
CA PRO A 272 -4.33 -18.97 -2.89
C PRO A 272 -5.00 -19.32 -1.55
N GLU A 273 -4.32 -18.99 -0.44
CA GLU A 273 -4.84 -19.16 0.92
C GLU A 273 -6.09 -18.31 1.19
N VAL A 274 -6.24 -17.17 0.51
CA VAL A 274 -7.43 -16.31 0.61
C VAL A 274 -8.53 -16.82 -0.32
N ALA A 275 -8.16 -17.18 -1.56
CA ALA A 275 -9.10 -17.72 -2.55
C ALA A 275 -9.77 -19.03 -2.11
N ALA A 276 -9.11 -19.81 -1.25
CA ALA A 276 -9.64 -21.06 -0.70
C ALA A 276 -10.65 -20.87 0.46
N ARG A 277 -10.86 -19.65 0.95
CA ARG A 277 -11.76 -19.37 2.09
C ARG A 277 -13.21 -19.25 1.67
N GLU A 278 -14.13 -19.43 2.61
CA GLU A 278 -15.57 -19.23 2.37
C GLU A 278 -15.97 -17.74 2.36
N ASP A 279 -15.26 -16.89 3.12
CA ASP A 279 -15.50 -15.46 3.29
C ASP A 279 -14.68 -14.56 2.34
N TYR A 280 -14.11 -15.15 1.28
CA TYR A 280 -13.19 -14.50 0.34
C TYR A 280 -13.75 -13.23 -0.34
N THR A 281 -15.07 -13.07 -0.41
CA THR A 281 -15.76 -11.91 -1.01
C THR A 281 -15.50 -10.58 -0.28
N ASN A 282 -15.02 -10.65 0.97
CA ASN A 282 -14.59 -9.49 1.74
C ASN A 282 -13.11 -9.11 1.51
N TYR A 283 -12.36 -9.86 0.71
CA TYR A 283 -10.92 -9.60 0.53
C TYR A 283 -10.61 -8.80 -0.72
N PHE A 284 -11.58 -8.59 -1.59
CA PHE A 284 -11.41 -7.85 -2.85
C PHE A 284 -12.72 -7.20 -3.28
N LEU A 285 -12.70 -6.52 -4.42
CA LEU A 285 -13.84 -5.86 -5.01
C LEU A 285 -14.67 -6.86 -5.83
N ASP A 286 -15.34 -7.80 -5.16
CA ASP A 286 -16.24 -8.75 -5.82
C ASP A 286 -17.43 -8.00 -6.41
N VAL A 287 -17.41 -7.73 -7.72
CA VAL A 287 -18.46 -7.00 -8.43
C VAL A 287 -18.92 -7.66 -9.74
N ARG A 288 -18.21 -8.69 -10.21
CA ARG A 288 -18.46 -9.33 -11.50
C ARG A 288 -19.67 -10.27 -11.45
N ASP A 289 -20.39 -10.34 -12.57
CA ASP A 289 -21.39 -11.38 -12.83
C ASP A 289 -20.75 -12.50 -13.68
N ASN A 290 -20.69 -13.72 -13.14
CA ASN A 290 -20.07 -14.89 -13.79
C ASN A 290 -18.65 -14.64 -14.36
N ASP A 291 -17.82 -13.90 -13.62
CA ASP A 291 -16.43 -13.56 -13.98
C ASP A 291 -16.24 -12.81 -15.32
N ALA A 292 -17.31 -12.25 -15.88
CA ALA A 292 -17.28 -11.47 -17.10
C ALA A 292 -16.38 -10.22 -17.00
N ASP A 293 -16.04 -9.63 -18.15
CA ASP A 293 -15.24 -8.41 -18.20
C ASP A 293 -15.95 -7.28 -17.43
N PRO A 294 -15.27 -6.60 -16.49
CA PRO A 294 -15.90 -5.63 -15.59
C PRO A 294 -16.16 -4.26 -16.25
N GLY A 295 -15.84 -4.11 -17.54
CA GLY A 295 -15.97 -2.86 -18.27
C GLY A 295 -17.40 -2.45 -18.61
N TRP A 296 -18.32 -3.41 -18.69
CA TRP A 296 -19.72 -3.22 -19.07
C TRP A 296 -20.69 -3.56 -17.94
N TYR A 297 -21.89 -2.98 -17.97
CA TYR A 297 -22.93 -3.32 -16.99
C TYR A 297 -23.35 -4.79 -17.08
N SER A 298 -23.37 -5.36 -18.29
CA SER A 298 -23.58 -6.79 -18.52
C SER A 298 -22.59 -7.70 -17.79
N GLY A 299 -21.38 -7.21 -17.49
CA GLY A 299 -20.36 -7.97 -16.74
C GLY A 299 -20.42 -7.78 -15.23
N LEU A 300 -21.37 -6.99 -14.72
CA LEU A 300 -21.46 -6.61 -13.31
C LEU A 300 -22.72 -7.13 -12.65
N LYS A 301 -22.60 -7.45 -11.37
CA LYS A 301 -23.74 -7.80 -10.52
C LYS A 301 -24.15 -6.63 -9.65
N LYS A 302 -25.33 -6.06 -9.92
CA LYS A 302 -25.90 -4.93 -9.16
C LYS A 302 -25.77 -5.07 -7.64
N THR A 303 -26.19 -6.20 -7.08
CA THR A 303 -26.17 -6.42 -5.62
C THR A 303 -24.75 -6.43 -5.06
N LYS A 304 -23.81 -7.02 -5.78
CA LYS A 304 -22.39 -7.04 -5.42
C LYS A 304 -21.75 -5.65 -5.48
N VAL A 305 -22.03 -4.89 -6.54
CA VAL A 305 -21.53 -3.50 -6.68
C VAL A 305 -22.00 -2.63 -5.51
N ILE A 306 -23.31 -2.63 -5.20
CA ILE A 306 -23.84 -1.84 -4.08
C ILE A 306 -23.24 -2.29 -2.75
N TYR A 307 -23.07 -3.59 -2.53
CA TYR A 307 -22.42 -4.13 -1.34
C TYR A 307 -20.99 -3.59 -1.18
N GLN A 308 -20.16 -3.69 -2.22
CA GLN A 308 -18.77 -3.22 -2.17
C GLN A 308 -18.69 -1.69 -1.99
N LEU A 309 -19.53 -0.92 -2.68
CA LEU A 309 -19.56 0.54 -2.51
C LEU A 309 -19.94 0.95 -1.08
N ASN A 310 -20.99 0.34 -0.51
CA ASN A 310 -21.38 0.62 0.88
C ASN A 310 -20.29 0.22 1.87
N ARG A 311 -19.61 -0.91 1.63
CA ARG A 311 -18.49 -1.35 2.46
C ARG A 311 -17.32 -0.37 2.41
N LEU A 312 -16.94 0.09 1.21
CA LEU A 312 -15.88 1.08 1.04
C LEU A 312 -16.24 2.41 1.71
N ALA A 313 -17.45 2.92 1.50
CA ALA A 313 -17.88 4.16 2.16
C ALA A 313 -17.94 4.04 3.68
N ALA A 314 -18.32 2.86 4.23
CA ALA A 314 -18.26 2.62 5.66
C ALA A 314 -16.81 2.72 6.18
N LEU A 315 -15.85 2.05 5.53
CA LEU A 315 -14.44 2.10 5.90
C LEU A 315 -13.85 3.52 5.82
N LEU A 316 -14.17 4.27 4.77
CA LEU A 316 -13.71 5.65 4.61
C LEU A 316 -14.35 6.61 5.63
N SER A 317 -15.50 6.24 6.20
CA SER A 317 -16.17 7.00 7.26
C SER A 317 -15.78 6.56 8.67
N THR A 318 -14.89 5.56 8.80
CA THR A 318 -14.45 5.03 10.09
C THR A 318 -13.43 5.97 10.74
N ASN A 319 -13.66 6.25 12.03
CA ASN A 319 -12.74 6.97 12.92
C ASN A 319 -11.81 5.99 13.66
N GLY A 320 -10.82 6.52 14.39
CA GLY A 320 -9.90 5.68 15.18
C GLY A 320 -8.74 5.11 14.38
N TRP A 321 -8.24 5.90 13.42
CA TRP A 321 -6.96 5.62 12.77
C TRP A 321 -5.83 5.68 13.80
N ARG A 322 -4.74 4.94 13.55
CA ARG A 322 -3.57 4.90 14.45
C ARG A 322 -2.96 6.26 14.75
N TYR A 323 -3.20 7.23 13.87
CA TYR A 323 -2.51 8.51 13.79
C TYR A 323 -3.45 9.70 13.54
N SER A 324 -4.77 9.49 13.58
CA SER A 324 -5.76 10.54 13.35
C SER A 324 -7.11 10.19 14.01
N SER A 325 -7.76 11.20 14.59
CA SER A 325 -9.14 11.08 15.04
C SER A 325 -10.16 11.16 13.91
N ASP A 326 -9.78 11.80 12.81
CA ASP A 326 -10.67 12.15 11.70
C ASP A 326 -10.79 11.02 10.68
N SER A 327 -11.92 10.96 9.99
CA SER A 327 -12.17 10.08 8.84
C SER A 327 -12.01 10.80 7.49
N PHE A 328 -12.05 10.05 6.38
CA PHE A 328 -12.16 10.65 5.05
C PHE A 328 -13.50 11.36 4.85
N ALA A 329 -14.57 10.92 5.52
CA ALA A 329 -15.86 11.62 5.52
C ALA A 329 -15.78 12.98 6.23
N ASP A 330 -15.03 13.10 7.34
CA ASP A 330 -14.79 14.40 8.00
C ASP A 330 -13.96 15.33 7.11
N LYS A 331 -13.00 14.76 6.38
CA LYS A 331 -12.09 15.50 5.49
C LYS A 331 -12.74 15.99 4.20
N TYR A 332 -13.43 15.10 3.48
CA TYR A 332 -13.98 15.37 2.14
C TYR A 332 -15.49 15.61 2.12
N GLY A 333 -16.17 15.46 3.27
CA GLY A 333 -17.62 15.36 3.36
C GLY A 333 -18.12 13.99 2.92
N ASP A 334 -19.35 13.66 3.35
CA ASP A 334 -19.97 12.36 3.08
C ASP A 334 -20.02 12.03 1.57
N LEU A 335 -20.36 13.02 0.73
CA LEU A 335 -20.43 12.83 -0.73
C LEU A 335 -19.05 12.71 -1.38
N GLY A 336 -18.04 13.41 -0.86
CA GLY A 336 -16.66 13.31 -1.36
C GLY A 336 -16.03 11.95 -1.01
N SER A 337 -16.27 11.45 0.19
CA SER A 337 -15.89 10.10 0.62
C SER A 337 -16.61 9.02 -0.20
N ALA A 338 -17.89 9.19 -0.49
CA ALA A 338 -18.65 8.30 -1.38
C ALA A 338 -18.12 8.32 -2.82
N GLN A 339 -17.73 9.49 -3.34
CA GLN A 339 -17.06 9.60 -4.64
C GLN A 339 -15.73 8.86 -4.66
N LEU A 340 -14.92 9.00 -3.59
CA LEU A 340 -13.67 8.27 -3.45
C LEU A 340 -13.89 6.74 -3.46
N ALA A 341 -14.87 6.24 -2.72
CA ALA A 341 -15.25 4.82 -2.76
C ALA A 341 -15.62 4.34 -4.17
N LEU A 342 -16.42 5.14 -4.90
CA LEU A 342 -16.81 4.85 -6.27
C LEU A 342 -15.61 4.83 -7.21
N ASP A 343 -14.75 5.84 -7.14
CA ASP A 343 -13.62 5.97 -8.06
C ASP A 343 -12.50 4.96 -7.79
N VAL A 344 -12.31 4.48 -6.55
CA VAL A 344 -11.45 3.31 -6.28
C VAL A 344 -11.95 2.09 -7.05
N LEU A 345 -13.25 1.79 -6.96
CA LEU A 345 -13.84 0.67 -7.69
C LEU A 345 -13.69 0.85 -9.21
N GLU A 346 -13.92 2.06 -9.72
CA GLU A 346 -13.86 2.36 -11.15
C GLU A 346 -12.44 2.33 -11.70
N TYR A 347 -11.46 2.75 -10.92
CA TYR A 347 -10.05 2.66 -11.28
C TYR A 347 -9.63 1.20 -11.45
N VAL A 348 -10.01 0.32 -10.51
CA VAL A 348 -9.73 -1.12 -10.59
C VAL A 348 -10.46 -1.76 -11.77
N ARG A 349 -11.78 -1.52 -11.90
CA ARG A 349 -12.58 -2.04 -13.03
C ARG A 349 -12.02 -1.60 -14.36
N SER A 350 -11.59 -0.34 -14.45
CA SER A 350 -10.89 0.17 -15.62
C SER A 350 -9.61 -0.64 -15.83
N ALA A 351 -8.68 -0.68 -14.88
CA ALA A 351 -7.41 -1.39 -15.03
C ALA A 351 -7.56 -2.86 -15.49
N GLU A 352 -8.61 -3.56 -15.06
CA GLU A 352 -8.83 -4.97 -15.40
C GLU A 352 -9.64 -5.24 -16.67
N SER A 353 -10.34 -4.23 -17.20
CA SER A 353 -11.14 -4.37 -18.42
C SER A 353 -10.27 -4.42 -19.68
N THR A 354 -10.63 -5.31 -20.59
CA THR A 354 -10.07 -5.41 -21.95
C THR A 354 -10.63 -4.37 -22.90
N ASN A 355 -11.74 -3.72 -22.55
CA ASN A 355 -12.36 -2.70 -23.37
C ASN A 355 -11.50 -1.42 -23.41
N SER A 356 -11.36 -0.82 -24.60
CA SER A 356 -10.74 0.51 -24.76
C SER A 356 -11.48 1.56 -23.96
N VAL A 357 -12.81 1.42 -23.87
CA VAL A 357 -13.72 2.34 -23.20
C VAL A 357 -14.54 1.57 -22.16
N VAL A 358 -14.68 2.12 -20.96
CA VAL A 358 -15.34 1.47 -19.81
C VAL A 358 -16.56 2.28 -19.36
N ALA A 359 -17.70 1.60 -19.22
CA ALA A 359 -18.94 2.22 -18.79
C ALA A 359 -18.84 2.68 -17.31
N PRO A 360 -19.00 3.98 -17.04
CA PRO A 360 -18.95 4.52 -15.68
C PRO A 360 -20.24 4.23 -14.92
N LEU A 361 -20.15 3.80 -13.68
CA LEU A 361 -21.31 3.68 -12.81
C LEU A 361 -21.82 5.07 -12.42
N ARG A 362 -23.13 5.18 -12.45
CA ARG A 362 -23.88 6.32 -11.92
C ARG A 362 -24.68 5.88 -10.72
N VAL A 363 -24.42 6.49 -9.58
CA VAL A 363 -25.05 6.10 -8.32
C VAL A 363 -25.50 7.34 -7.55
N ARG A 364 -26.60 7.17 -6.82
CA ARG A 364 -27.02 8.09 -5.76
C ARG A 364 -26.42 7.61 -4.46
N TYR A 365 -25.90 8.54 -3.66
CA TYR A 365 -25.46 8.27 -2.31
C TYR A 365 -26.28 9.09 -1.30
N ASP A 366 -26.82 8.43 -0.30
CA ASP A 366 -27.41 9.08 0.86
C ASP A 366 -26.82 8.43 2.11
N LYS A 367 -26.37 9.23 3.09
CA LYS A 367 -25.72 8.71 4.30
C LYS A 367 -26.63 7.74 5.08
N SER A 368 -27.95 7.96 5.05
CA SER A 368 -28.92 7.17 5.80
C SER A 368 -29.28 5.84 5.13
N THR A 369 -29.28 5.80 3.79
CA THR A 369 -29.70 4.63 3.02
C THR A 369 -28.58 3.95 2.22
N GLY A 370 -27.39 4.56 2.16
CA GLY A 370 -26.25 4.10 1.38
C GLY A 370 -26.38 4.37 -0.12
N PHE A 371 -25.62 3.62 -0.90
CA PHE A 371 -25.61 3.68 -2.36
C PHE A 371 -26.85 3.04 -2.98
N SER A 372 -27.35 3.68 -4.04
CA SER A 372 -28.39 3.13 -4.91
C SER A 372 -28.15 3.52 -6.36
N PHE A 373 -28.55 2.66 -7.30
CA PHE A 373 -28.58 3.03 -8.71
C PHE A 373 -29.75 3.97 -8.98
N THR A 374 -29.52 4.98 -9.82
CA THR A 374 -30.53 5.96 -10.22
C THR A 374 -30.77 5.94 -11.72
N GLY A 375 -32.01 6.22 -12.15
CA GLY A 375 -32.38 6.36 -13.55
C GLY A 375 -32.17 7.77 -14.12
N ILE A 376 -32.59 7.96 -15.38
CA ILE A 376 -32.43 9.19 -16.18
C ILE A 376 -33.12 10.44 -15.61
N THR A 377 -34.12 10.31 -14.75
CA THR A 377 -35.02 11.42 -14.41
C THR A 377 -34.47 12.46 -13.43
N ASP A 378 -33.27 12.25 -12.88
CA ASP A 378 -32.67 13.14 -11.87
C ASP A 378 -31.14 13.25 -11.95
N PRO A 379 -30.55 13.61 -13.11
CA PRO A 379 -29.10 13.70 -13.28
C PRO A 379 -28.50 14.92 -12.56
N GLU A 380 -29.34 15.85 -12.10
CA GLU A 380 -28.96 17.13 -11.52
C GLU A 380 -28.92 17.12 -9.98
N ALA A 381 -29.47 16.08 -9.32
CA ALA A 381 -29.44 16.00 -7.87
C ALA A 381 -28.00 16.02 -7.34
N ILE A 382 -27.76 16.86 -6.33
CA ILE A 382 -26.43 17.06 -5.75
C ILE A 382 -25.82 15.74 -5.29
N ASN A 383 -26.63 14.80 -4.81
CA ASN A 383 -26.20 13.51 -4.27
C ASN A 383 -26.03 12.38 -5.32
N VAL A 384 -26.16 12.68 -6.61
CA VAL A 384 -25.85 11.75 -7.70
C VAL A 384 -24.43 11.96 -8.17
N ILE A 385 -23.63 10.91 -8.15
CA ILE A 385 -22.23 10.93 -8.53
C ILE A 385 -21.97 9.94 -9.67
N VAL A 386 -20.90 10.19 -10.41
CA VAL A 386 -20.49 9.34 -11.53
C VAL A 386 -19.03 8.98 -11.38
N GLY A 387 -18.74 7.72 -11.66
CA GLY A 387 -17.41 7.16 -11.65
C GLY A 387 -16.50 7.76 -12.71
N SER A 388 -15.21 7.82 -12.38
CA SER A 388 -14.12 8.23 -13.27
C SER A 388 -13.49 6.99 -13.90
N THR A 389 -13.90 6.66 -15.12
CA THR A 389 -13.39 5.51 -15.88
C THR A 389 -12.59 5.95 -17.09
N ARG A 390 -12.02 4.98 -17.83
CA ARG A 390 -11.52 5.20 -19.18
C ARG A 390 -12.68 5.49 -20.14
N ARG A 391 -13.25 6.67 -20.05
CA ARG A 391 -14.34 7.15 -20.89
C ARG A 391 -13.96 8.45 -21.60
N PRO A 392 -14.57 8.75 -22.75
CA PRO A 392 -14.46 10.06 -23.35
C PRO A 392 -15.22 11.09 -22.50
N MET A 393 -14.65 12.28 -22.30
CA MET A 393 -15.25 13.32 -21.46
C MET A 393 -15.50 14.61 -22.24
N PHE A 394 -16.62 15.28 -22.00
CA PHE A 394 -16.94 16.55 -22.66
C PHE A 394 -16.18 17.72 -22.03
N SER A 395 -15.52 18.53 -22.86
CA SER A 395 -14.68 19.65 -22.44
C SER A 395 -15.17 21.02 -22.94
N GLU A 396 -15.70 21.09 -24.15
CA GLU A 396 -16.12 22.36 -24.78
C GLU A 396 -17.32 22.13 -25.71
N ILE A 397 -18.21 23.11 -25.79
CA ILE A 397 -19.34 23.09 -26.72
C ILE A 397 -19.60 24.48 -27.29
N GLY A 398 -19.81 24.55 -28.61
CA GLY A 398 -20.11 25.78 -29.34
C GLY A 398 -21.24 25.56 -30.35
N ILE A 399 -22.00 26.62 -30.64
CA ILE A 399 -23.16 26.56 -31.52
C ILE A 399 -23.16 27.78 -32.44
N TRP A 400 -23.37 27.54 -33.72
CA TRP A 400 -23.46 28.56 -34.74
C TRP A 400 -24.76 28.41 -35.51
N MET A 401 -25.39 29.54 -35.82
CA MET A 401 -26.59 29.57 -36.65
C MET A 401 -26.28 30.23 -37.99
N GLY A 402 -26.59 29.48 -39.05
CA GLY A 402 -26.45 29.93 -40.41
C GLY A 402 -27.50 30.94 -40.83
N PRO A 403 -27.39 31.41 -42.08
CA PRO A 403 -28.24 32.46 -42.59
C PRO A 403 -29.70 32.04 -42.66
N LEU A 404 -30.57 33.04 -42.63
CA LEU A 404 -32.01 32.85 -42.74
C LEU A 404 -32.39 32.31 -44.12
N VAL A 405 -32.97 31.11 -44.18
CA VAL A 405 -33.27 30.41 -45.45
C VAL A 405 -34.67 30.75 -45.97
N THR A 406 -35.69 30.71 -45.10
CA THR A 406 -37.10 30.94 -45.47
C THR A 406 -37.85 31.66 -44.35
N VAL A 407 -38.71 32.64 -44.69
CA VAL A 407 -39.55 33.38 -43.75
C VAL A 407 -41.03 33.27 -44.14
N ASN A 408 -41.85 32.79 -43.21
CA ASN A 408 -43.30 32.98 -43.20
C ASN A 408 -43.65 33.79 -41.93
N PRO A 409 -44.71 34.62 -41.89
CA PRO A 409 -45.13 35.36 -40.69
C PRO A 409 -45.18 34.59 -39.36
N SER A 410 -45.20 33.25 -39.35
CA SER A 410 -45.19 32.42 -38.14
C SER A 410 -44.04 31.39 -38.06
N ARG A 411 -43.14 31.31 -39.07
CA ARG A 411 -42.08 30.29 -39.14
C ARG A 411 -40.82 30.78 -39.84
N PHE A 412 -39.65 30.36 -39.36
CA PHE A 412 -38.39 30.56 -40.08
C PHE A 412 -37.47 29.35 -40.05
N THR A 413 -36.62 29.20 -41.06
CA THR A 413 -35.71 28.06 -41.19
C THR A 413 -34.26 28.54 -41.28
N ARG A 414 -33.35 27.87 -40.55
CA ARG A 414 -31.89 28.13 -40.54
C ARG A 414 -31.10 26.83 -40.47
N GLU A 415 -29.88 26.86 -41.00
CA GLU A 415 -28.89 25.84 -40.67
C GLU A 415 -28.41 26.07 -39.24
N VAL A 416 -28.34 25.01 -38.43
CA VAL A 416 -27.71 25.04 -37.11
C VAL A 416 -26.53 24.08 -37.17
N LYS A 417 -25.34 24.60 -36.88
CA LYS A 417 -24.12 23.82 -36.72
C LYS A 417 -23.70 23.84 -35.25
N GLY A 418 -23.20 22.73 -34.76
CA GLY A 418 -22.60 22.67 -33.43
C GLY A 418 -21.29 21.92 -33.45
N TRP A 419 -20.46 22.26 -32.48
CA TRP A 419 -19.17 21.63 -32.20
C TRP A 419 -19.18 21.15 -30.77
N LEU A 420 -18.81 19.90 -30.59
CA LEU A 420 -18.59 19.28 -29.30
C LEU A 420 -17.15 18.82 -29.25
N GLU A 421 -16.45 19.24 -28.22
CA GLU A 421 -15.10 18.77 -27.94
C GLU A 421 -15.11 17.68 -26.87
N ILE A 422 -14.32 16.66 -27.14
CA ILE A 422 -14.11 15.52 -26.26
C ILE A 422 -12.63 15.51 -25.86
N CYS A 423 -12.37 15.58 -24.55
CA CYS A 423 -11.07 15.32 -23.94
C CYS A 423 -10.87 13.80 -23.86
N LEU A 424 -9.79 13.32 -24.46
CA LEU A 424 -9.28 11.97 -24.31
C LEU A 424 -7.96 12.05 -23.56
N PRO A 425 -7.92 11.77 -22.24
CA PRO A 425 -6.66 11.80 -21.52
C PRO A 425 -5.65 10.86 -22.15
N LYS A 426 -4.42 11.32 -22.35
CA LYS A 426 -3.39 10.65 -23.15
C LYS A 426 -3.10 9.20 -22.72
N SER A 427 -3.36 8.88 -21.46
CA SER A 427 -3.13 7.54 -20.89
C SER A 427 -4.33 6.59 -20.99
N TYR A 428 -5.48 7.03 -21.51
CA TYR A 428 -6.68 6.20 -21.61
C TYR A 428 -6.57 5.18 -22.76
N GLY A 429 -5.68 5.42 -23.73
CA GLY A 429 -5.53 4.52 -24.88
C GLY A 429 -6.77 4.46 -25.78
N VAL A 430 -7.65 5.46 -25.67
CA VAL A 430 -8.81 5.65 -26.55
C VAL A 430 -8.35 6.44 -27.77
N THR A 431 -8.62 5.92 -28.96
CA THR A 431 -8.25 6.54 -30.23
C THR A 431 -9.49 7.06 -30.97
N ALA A 432 -9.28 7.88 -32.00
CA ALA A 432 -10.37 8.31 -32.89
C ALA A 432 -11.12 7.12 -33.54
N ALA A 433 -10.45 5.99 -33.76
CA ALA A 433 -11.07 4.78 -34.29
C ALA A 433 -12.03 4.12 -33.28
N ASP A 434 -11.69 4.15 -31.98
CA ASP A 434 -12.57 3.65 -30.92
C ASP A 434 -13.84 4.51 -30.80
N LEU A 435 -13.72 5.84 -31.00
CA LEU A 435 -14.87 6.76 -31.02
C LEU A 435 -15.75 6.57 -32.26
N ALA A 436 -15.15 6.33 -33.43
CA ALA A 436 -15.87 6.04 -34.68
C ALA A 436 -16.85 4.86 -34.55
N ALA A 437 -16.50 3.87 -33.74
CA ALA A 437 -17.35 2.71 -33.46
C ALA A 437 -18.54 3.02 -32.53
N ARG A 438 -18.66 4.24 -31.99
CA ARG A 438 -19.61 4.58 -30.92
C ARG A 438 -20.27 5.94 -31.15
N PRO A 439 -21.38 6.03 -31.90
CA PRO A 439 -22.07 7.30 -32.16
C PRO A 439 -22.48 8.02 -30.87
N LEU A 440 -22.65 9.34 -30.92
CA LEU A 440 -23.40 10.05 -29.88
C LEU A 440 -24.88 9.66 -30.06
N ALA A 441 -25.54 9.24 -28.98
CA ALA A 441 -26.93 8.77 -29.02
C ALA A 441 -27.88 9.90 -29.41
N GLU A 442 -27.71 11.05 -28.78
CA GLU A 442 -28.52 12.22 -29.03
C GLU A 442 -27.79 13.48 -28.53
N ILE A 443 -27.87 14.55 -29.32
CA ILE A 443 -27.58 15.91 -28.86
C ILE A 443 -28.87 16.71 -28.98
N THR A 444 -29.43 17.09 -27.84
CA THR A 444 -30.64 17.92 -27.79
C THR A 444 -30.33 19.32 -27.31
N PHE A 445 -30.90 20.29 -28.00
CA PHE A 445 -30.77 21.71 -27.69
C PHE A 445 -32.13 22.34 -27.47
N SER A 446 -32.29 23.11 -26.40
CA SER A 446 -33.51 23.91 -26.20
C SER A 446 -33.16 25.39 -26.36
N PRO A 447 -33.77 26.12 -27.32
CA PRO A 447 -33.50 27.54 -27.50
C PRO A 447 -34.39 28.39 -26.58
N LYS A 448 -33.82 29.46 -26.00
CA LYS A 448 -34.56 30.49 -25.26
C LYS A 448 -34.02 31.89 -25.51
N TYR A 449 -34.91 32.88 -25.48
CA TYR A 449 -34.53 34.29 -25.55
C TYR A 449 -34.16 34.85 -24.16
N PRO A 450 -33.16 35.74 -24.07
CA PRO A 450 -32.69 36.32 -22.80
C PRO A 450 -33.78 37.02 -21.97
N ASP A 451 -34.84 37.51 -22.61
CA ASP A 451 -35.91 38.32 -22.04
C ASP A 451 -37.28 37.62 -21.92
N ASP A 452 -37.38 36.31 -22.19
CA ASP A 452 -38.64 35.57 -21.98
C ASP A 452 -38.86 35.26 -20.49
N VAL A 453 -39.50 36.21 -19.81
CA VAL A 453 -39.89 36.16 -18.39
C VAL A 453 -41.21 35.40 -18.19
N THR A 454 -41.97 35.14 -19.25
CA THR A 454 -43.35 34.62 -19.20
C THR A 454 -43.52 33.18 -19.69
N GLY A 455 -42.48 32.57 -20.27
CA GLY A 455 -42.52 31.21 -20.82
C GLY A 455 -43.42 31.09 -22.06
N LEU A 456 -43.70 32.22 -22.71
CA LEU A 456 -44.60 32.31 -23.88
C LEU A 456 -43.86 32.01 -25.19
N ASP A 457 -42.51 32.03 -25.20
CA ASP A 457 -41.66 31.78 -26.37
C ASP A 457 -40.89 30.45 -26.28
N ASN A 458 -41.49 29.43 -25.65
CA ASN A 458 -40.91 28.09 -25.60
C ASN A 458 -40.84 27.46 -27.00
N MET A 459 -39.66 27.54 -27.63
CA MET A 459 -39.37 26.83 -28.87
C MET A 459 -39.23 25.32 -28.63
N PRO A 460 -39.63 24.47 -29.58
CA PRO A 460 -39.41 23.03 -29.45
C PRO A 460 -37.91 22.71 -29.39
N PRO A 461 -37.50 21.68 -28.64
CA PRO A 461 -36.11 21.22 -28.63
C PRO A 461 -35.65 20.79 -30.03
N ILE A 462 -34.42 21.16 -30.37
CA ILE A 462 -33.69 20.71 -31.56
C ILE A 462 -32.92 19.45 -31.17
N SER A 463 -33.42 18.29 -31.59
CA SER A 463 -32.66 17.04 -31.49
C SER A 463 -31.89 16.79 -32.77
N PHE A 464 -30.60 16.50 -32.67
CA PHE A 464 -29.76 16.10 -33.81
C PHE A 464 -29.77 14.58 -34.04
N GLY A 465 -30.53 13.82 -33.25
CA GLY A 465 -30.53 12.36 -33.30
C GLY A 465 -29.15 11.77 -33.05
N ALA A 466 -28.95 10.53 -33.50
CA ALA A 466 -27.64 9.89 -33.42
C ALA A 466 -26.64 10.61 -34.33
N VAL A 467 -25.58 11.18 -33.74
CA VAL A 467 -24.50 11.84 -34.47
C VAL A 467 -23.37 10.83 -34.65
N PRO A 468 -23.19 10.27 -35.87
CA PRO A 468 -22.17 9.27 -36.11
C PRO A 468 -20.79 9.90 -36.03
N PHE A 469 -19.83 9.13 -35.51
CA PHE A 469 -18.47 9.59 -35.51
C PHE A 469 -17.79 9.28 -36.87
N ALA A 470 -17.64 10.24 -37.78
CA ALA A 470 -17.04 10.01 -39.11
C ALA A 470 -15.49 9.96 -39.06
N SER A 471 -14.90 8.80 -39.38
CA SER A 471 -13.46 8.53 -39.26
C SER A 471 -12.53 9.48 -40.03
N SER A 472 -13.01 10.17 -41.07
CA SER A 472 -12.23 11.11 -41.88
C SER A 472 -12.24 12.57 -41.38
N SER A 473 -12.99 12.89 -40.33
CA SER A 473 -13.22 14.27 -39.84
C SER A 473 -12.60 14.59 -38.48
N TYR A 474 -12.05 13.59 -37.77
CA TYR A 474 -11.44 13.79 -36.46
C TYR A 474 -10.01 14.30 -36.56
N VAL A 475 -9.81 15.52 -36.12
CA VAL A 475 -8.47 16.03 -35.84
C VAL A 475 -8.18 15.71 -34.39
N VAL A 476 -7.37 14.68 -34.15
CA VAL A 476 -6.77 14.45 -32.83
C VAL A 476 -5.65 15.47 -32.68
N ASN A 477 -5.82 16.45 -31.80
CA ASN A 477 -4.74 17.38 -31.49
C ASN A 477 -3.87 16.84 -30.35
N THR A 478 -2.62 16.50 -30.66
CA THR A 478 -1.63 15.98 -29.71
C THR A 478 -0.75 17.05 -29.08
N ASN A 479 -1.04 18.34 -29.31
CA ASN A 479 -0.22 19.47 -28.81
C ASN A 479 -0.41 19.71 -27.31
N SER A 480 -1.44 19.12 -26.70
CA SER A 480 -1.65 19.14 -25.27
C SER A 480 -0.86 18.01 -24.59
N PRO A 481 -0.14 18.27 -23.49
CA PRO A 481 0.59 17.23 -22.78
C PRO A 481 -0.34 16.21 -22.08
N ASP A 482 -1.59 16.59 -21.79
CA ASP A 482 -2.44 15.90 -20.79
C ASP A 482 -3.63 15.13 -21.41
N CYS A 483 -4.30 15.74 -22.39
CA CYS A 483 -5.44 15.20 -23.14
C CYS A 483 -5.24 15.42 -24.62
N ASP A 484 -5.64 14.45 -25.44
CA ASP A 484 -5.91 14.69 -26.85
C ASP A 484 -7.33 15.25 -26.99
N PHE A 485 -7.49 16.29 -27.79
CA PHE A 485 -8.80 16.89 -28.07
C PHE A 485 -9.35 16.39 -29.40
N VAL A 486 -10.59 15.91 -29.37
CA VAL A 486 -11.33 15.47 -30.55
C VAL A 486 -12.56 16.35 -30.70
N THR A 487 -12.60 17.12 -31.78
CA THR A 487 -13.76 17.95 -32.12
C THR A 487 -14.71 17.20 -33.04
N VAL A 488 -15.98 17.13 -32.64
CA VAL A 488 -17.09 16.57 -33.42
C VAL A 488 -17.95 17.72 -33.89
N SER A 489 -18.20 17.81 -35.19
CA SER A 489 -19.17 18.76 -35.74
C SER A 489 -20.44 18.04 -36.20
N PHE A 490 -21.58 18.70 -36.03
CA PHE A 490 -22.88 18.23 -36.47
C PHE A 490 -23.68 19.40 -37.03
N SER A 491 -24.52 19.12 -38.01
CA SER A 491 -25.34 20.14 -38.65
C SER A 491 -26.73 19.62 -38.97
N ARG A 492 -27.72 20.50 -38.89
CA ARG A 492 -29.11 20.21 -39.25
C ARG A 492 -29.81 21.49 -39.65
N THR A 493 -30.65 21.41 -40.67
CA THR A 493 -31.60 22.48 -41.00
C THR A 493 -32.78 22.44 -40.03
N GLN A 494 -32.92 23.47 -39.20
CA GLN A 494 -33.98 23.59 -38.19
C GLN A 494 -35.04 24.61 -38.61
N THR A 495 -36.31 24.26 -38.40
CA THR A 495 -37.44 25.19 -38.55
C THR A 495 -37.98 25.58 -37.18
N PHE A 496 -38.10 26.88 -36.94
CA PHE A 496 -38.57 27.48 -35.70
C PHE A 496 -39.97 28.06 -35.92
N ASN A 497 -40.89 27.77 -34.99
CA ASN A 497 -42.28 28.22 -35.04
C ASN A 497 -42.52 29.24 -33.92
N PHE A 498 -43.20 30.35 -34.21
CA PHE A 498 -43.63 31.31 -33.17
C PHE A 498 -45.12 31.11 -32.85
N ALA A 499 -45.46 31.08 -31.56
CA ALA A 499 -46.84 31.00 -31.08
C ALA A 499 -47.57 32.35 -31.16
N ASN A 500 -46.85 33.47 -31.23
CA ASN A 500 -47.41 34.82 -31.21
C ASN A 500 -46.89 35.66 -32.39
N THR A 501 -47.81 36.24 -33.17
CA THR A 501 -47.52 37.06 -34.36
C THR A 501 -47.03 38.49 -34.05
N ASN A 502 -46.99 38.88 -32.77
CA ASN A 502 -46.78 40.28 -32.36
C ASN A 502 -45.39 40.60 -31.78
N LEU A 503 -44.47 39.64 -31.69
CA LEU A 503 -43.11 39.93 -31.26
C LEU A 503 -42.30 40.48 -32.44
N SER A 504 -41.71 41.67 -32.24
CA SER A 504 -40.90 42.36 -33.25
C SER A 504 -39.84 41.41 -33.82
N ARG A 505 -39.86 41.27 -35.14
CA ARG A 505 -39.10 40.33 -35.98
C ARG A 505 -37.60 40.65 -36.03
N ASN A 506 -36.93 40.81 -34.88
CA ASN A 506 -35.47 40.94 -34.86
C ASN A 506 -34.87 39.55 -35.06
N THR A 507 -34.53 39.25 -36.31
CA THR A 507 -33.84 38.04 -36.78
C THR A 507 -32.41 37.89 -36.25
N ASN A 508 -31.93 38.84 -35.42
CA ASN A 508 -30.58 38.90 -34.85
C ASN A 508 -30.55 38.84 -33.32
N ARG A 509 -31.61 38.40 -32.64
CA ARG A 509 -31.56 38.24 -31.18
C ARG A 509 -30.66 37.05 -30.83
N PRO A 510 -29.73 37.18 -29.86
CA PRO A 510 -28.96 36.03 -29.39
C PRO A 510 -29.94 35.03 -28.79
N VAL A 511 -29.91 33.81 -29.32
CA VAL A 511 -30.63 32.67 -28.77
C VAL A 511 -29.68 32.03 -27.78
N MET A 512 -30.07 31.88 -26.52
CA MET A 512 -29.32 31.03 -25.62
C MET A 512 -29.76 29.60 -25.85
N VAL A 513 -28.80 28.69 -25.93
CA VAL A 513 -29.08 27.29 -26.16
C VAL A 513 -28.50 26.47 -25.04
N TRP A 514 -29.29 25.53 -24.54
CA TRP A 514 -28.85 24.57 -23.54
C TRP A 514 -28.70 23.21 -24.18
N ALA A 515 -27.59 22.51 -23.91
CA ALA A 515 -27.23 21.27 -24.58
C ALA A 515 -27.33 20.06 -23.67
N ARG A 516 -27.61 18.89 -24.26
CA ARG A 516 -27.50 17.58 -23.60
C ARG A 516 -26.80 16.59 -24.54
N PRO A 517 -25.46 16.58 -24.59
CA PRO A 517 -24.73 15.57 -25.33
C PRO A 517 -24.75 14.24 -24.56
N THR A 518 -25.01 13.14 -25.27
CA THR A 518 -25.06 11.80 -24.68
C THR A 518 -24.38 10.79 -25.61
N PHE A 519 -23.55 9.90 -25.05
CA PHE A 519 -22.98 8.78 -25.80
C PHE A 519 -24.01 7.67 -25.94
N ASP A 520 -24.04 7.02 -27.12
CA ASP A 520 -24.88 5.86 -27.35
C ASP A 520 -24.41 4.68 -26.50
N ASP A 521 -25.40 4.02 -25.91
CA ASP A 521 -25.22 2.90 -25.00
C ASP A 521 -25.70 1.61 -25.66
N THR A 522 -24.89 1.16 -26.61
CA THR A 522 -25.09 -0.12 -27.28
C THR A 522 -24.75 -1.32 -26.38
N ASP A 523 -24.86 -1.23 -25.04
CA ASP A 523 -24.93 -2.42 -24.18
C ASP A 523 -26.40 -2.93 -24.17
N PRO A 524 -26.73 -3.98 -24.93
CA PRO A 524 -28.10 -4.49 -25.01
C PRO A 524 -28.65 -4.98 -23.65
N ALA A 525 -27.81 -5.11 -22.60
CA ALA A 525 -28.21 -5.55 -21.27
C ALA A 525 -28.67 -4.43 -20.32
N VAL A 526 -28.55 -3.14 -20.69
CA VAL A 526 -28.93 -2.02 -19.81
C VAL A 526 -30.39 -2.06 -19.38
N ASN A 527 -31.28 -2.53 -20.26
CA ASN A 527 -32.69 -2.68 -19.93
C ASN A 527 -32.99 -3.89 -19.02
N GLY A 528 -32.01 -4.76 -18.72
CA GLY A 528 -32.14 -5.95 -17.87
C GLY A 528 -31.27 -5.98 -16.61
N SER A 529 -30.19 -5.19 -16.53
CA SER A 529 -29.26 -5.19 -15.39
C SER A 529 -29.82 -4.46 -14.14
N GLY A 530 -30.83 -3.60 -14.33
CA GLY A 530 -31.43 -2.81 -13.25
C GLY A 530 -30.49 -1.76 -12.64
N MET A 531 -29.36 -1.46 -13.31
CA MET A 531 -28.34 -0.48 -12.91
C MET A 531 -28.60 0.92 -13.47
N GLY A 532 -29.75 1.14 -14.11
CA GLY A 532 -30.15 2.42 -14.71
C GLY A 532 -29.65 2.59 -16.14
N SER A 533 -30.19 3.58 -16.84
CA SER A 533 -29.85 3.92 -18.22
C SER A 533 -28.76 5.01 -18.31
N SER A 534 -28.14 5.10 -19.49
CA SER A 534 -26.68 4.96 -19.60
C SER A 534 -26.01 6.18 -20.19
N PHE A 535 -26.25 7.32 -19.57
CA PHE A 535 -25.48 8.48 -19.95
C PHE A 535 -24.09 8.37 -19.34
N TRP A 536 -23.13 8.15 -20.23
CA TRP A 536 -21.69 8.09 -19.95
C TRP A 536 -21.16 9.35 -19.26
N GLU A 537 -21.84 10.48 -19.47
CA GLU A 537 -21.46 11.77 -18.93
C GLU A 537 -22.60 12.42 -18.15
N CYS A 538 -22.21 13.26 -17.20
CA CYS A 538 -23.10 14.02 -16.34
C CYS A 538 -23.09 15.51 -16.69
N ALA A 539 -22.86 15.85 -17.96
CA ALA A 539 -22.89 17.25 -18.40
C ALA A 539 -24.23 17.91 -18.03
N PRO A 540 -24.22 19.23 -17.74
CA PRO A 540 -25.35 19.92 -17.15
C PRO A 540 -26.51 19.91 -18.15
N THR A 541 -27.73 19.68 -17.65
CA THR A 541 -28.86 19.28 -18.47
C THR A 541 -29.84 20.44 -18.77
N ALA A 542 -30.35 20.50 -20.00
CA ALA A 542 -31.36 21.44 -20.53
C ALA A 542 -32.84 20.98 -20.39
N PHE A 543 -33.66 21.52 -19.47
CA PHE A 543 -35.08 21.11 -19.39
C PHE A 543 -36.01 21.81 -20.41
N GLY A 544 -36.85 21.01 -21.09
CA GLY A 544 -37.88 21.43 -22.05
C GLY A 544 -39.32 21.22 -21.57
N LYS A 545 -39.65 21.54 -20.31
CA LYS A 545 -41.04 21.64 -19.86
C LYS A 545 -41.38 23.10 -19.57
N SER A 546 -42.59 23.52 -19.94
CA SER A 546 -43.14 24.87 -19.81
C SER A 546 -43.23 25.41 -18.38
N SER A 547 -42.72 24.69 -17.37
CA SER A 547 -42.55 25.16 -16.00
C SER A 547 -41.42 24.38 -15.33
N PRO A 548 -40.49 25.04 -14.61
CA PRO A 548 -39.52 24.34 -13.78
C PRO A 548 -40.30 23.53 -12.72
N PRO A 549 -40.08 22.22 -12.56
CA PRO A 549 -40.66 21.52 -11.43
C PRO A 549 -40.03 22.10 -10.15
N SER A 550 -40.85 22.35 -9.13
CA SER A 550 -40.49 23.06 -7.89
C SER A 550 -39.37 22.42 -7.04
N ALA A 551 -38.83 21.28 -7.47
CA ALA A 551 -37.74 20.54 -6.80
C ALA A 551 -36.37 20.73 -7.48
N TYR A 552 -36.30 21.38 -8.66
CA TYR A 552 -35.05 21.58 -9.41
C TYR A 552 -34.52 22.99 -9.15
N THR A 553 -33.34 23.10 -8.53
CA THR A 553 -32.64 24.38 -8.42
C THR A 553 -32.09 24.77 -9.79
N THR A 554 -32.34 25.99 -10.24
CA THR A 554 -31.88 26.63 -11.49
C THR A 554 -30.35 26.66 -11.72
N ASN A 555 -29.57 25.92 -10.94
CA ASN A 555 -28.11 26.07 -10.78
C ASN A 555 -27.26 25.13 -11.67
N ASN A 556 -27.86 24.20 -12.42
CA ASN A 556 -27.15 23.21 -13.25
C ASN A 556 -27.44 23.35 -14.76
N ILE A 557 -27.71 24.58 -15.22
CA ILE A 557 -27.98 24.88 -16.62
C ILE A 557 -26.82 25.70 -17.20
N VAL A 558 -26.20 25.22 -18.27
CA VAL A 558 -25.14 25.96 -19.00
C VAL A 558 -25.74 26.61 -20.24
N ALA A 559 -25.64 27.93 -20.32
CA ALA A 559 -26.15 28.69 -21.43
C ALA A 559 -25.03 28.91 -22.46
N VAL A 560 -25.17 28.28 -23.63
CA VAL A 560 -24.23 28.46 -24.75
C VAL A 560 -24.68 29.68 -25.56
N PRO A 561 -23.82 30.70 -25.77
CA PRO A 561 -24.13 31.79 -26.68
C PRO A 561 -24.23 31.24 -28.10
N VAL A 562 -25.24 31.69 -28.85
CA VAL A 562 -25.34 31.39 -30.27
C VAL A 562 -24.84 32.57 -31.08
N ASP A 563 -23.85 32.32 -31.91
CA ASP A 563 -23.32 33.33 -32.81
C ASP A 563 -24.30 33.73 -33.92
N PRO A 564 -24.43 35.03 -34.21
CA PRO A 564 -25.30 35.53 -35.27
C PRO A 564 -24.73 35.28 -36.67
N GLU A 565 -25.61 35.45 -37.65
CA GLU A 565 -25.32 35.43 -39.07
C GLU A 565 -24.26 36.50 -39.43
N GLY A 566 -23.00 36.07 -39.61
CA GLY A 566 -21.86 36.94 -39.90
C GLY A 566 -20.57 36.58 -39.15
N THR A 567 -20.66 35.84 -38.03
CA THR A 567 -19.47 35.32 -37.35
C THR A 567 -18.81 34.24 -38.21
N PRO A 568 -17.51 34.36 -38.55
CA PRO A 568 -16.78 33.31 -39.24
C PRO A 568 -16.87 31.99 -38.46
N GLU A 569 -17.06 30.87 -39.15
CA GLU A 569 -17.21 29.53 -38.54
C GLU A 569 -16.03 29.16 -37.60
N GLY A 570 -14.84 29.70 -37.86
CA GLY A 570 -13.67 29.51 -36.98
C GLY A 570 -13.59 30.44 -35.76
N GLN A 571 -14.53 31.37 -35.58
CA GLN A 571 -14.56 32.36 -34.49
C GLN A 571 -15.80 32.23 -33.61
N ILE A 572 -16.39 31.03 -33.54
CA ILE A 572 -17.56 30.80 -32.71
C ILE A 572 -17.23 31.03 -31.22
N HIS A 573 -18.19 31.51 -30.47
CA HIS A 573 -18.17 31.51 -29.03
C HIS A 573 -18.54 30.11 -28.53
N SER A 574 -17.80 29.65 -27.54
CA SER A 574 -18.03 28.37 -26.89
C SER A 574 -18.08 28.56 -25.38
N VAL A 575 -18.62 27.55 -24.73
CA VAL A 575 -18.50 27.37 -23.28
C VAL A 575 -17.68 26.13 -23.02
N GLN A 576 -16.83 26.21 -22.01
CA GLN A 576 -15.85 25.17 -21.75
C GLN A 576 -15.63 24.96 -20.27
N VAL A 577 -15.22 23.75 -19.92
CA VAL A 577 -14.81 23.37 -18.58
C VAL A 577 -13.31 23.14 -18.57
N SER A 578 -12.64 23.56 -17.49
CA SER A 578 -11.21 23.29 -17.32
C SER A 578 -10.97 21.81 -17.01
N ASP A 579 -11.57 21.28 -15.92
CA ASP A 579 -11.48 19.84 -15.58
C ASP A 579 -12.71 19.10 -16.14
N PRO A 580 -12.57 18.29 -17.20
CA PRO A 580 -13.68 17.60 -17.83
C PRO A 580 -14.34 16.54 -16.93
N ARG A 581 -13.70 16.11 -15.81
CA ARG A 581 -14.30 15.19 -14.83
C ARG A 581 -15.35 15.88 -13.95
N VAL A 582 -15.24 17.19 -13.76
CA VAL A 582 -16.14 18.00 -12.91
C VAL A 582 -17.11 18.80 -13.79
N ASN A 583 -17.48 18.24 -14.94
CA ASN A 583 -18.35 18.87 -15.94
C ASN A 583 -19.84 18.90 -15.55
N LYS A 584 -20.24 18.35 -14.40
CA LYS A 584 -21.65 18.32 -13.94
C LYS A 584 -22.20 19.66 -13.48
N PHE A 585 -21.35 20.50 -12.88
CA PHE A 585 -21.81 21.75 -12.27
C PHE A 585 -21.69 22.89 -13.27
N ALA A 586 -22.79 23.62 -13.49
CA ALA A 586 -22.79 24.74 -14.44
C ALA A 586 -21.79 25.84 -14.05
N THR A 587 -21.43 25.96 -12.76
CA THR A 587 -20.41 26.90 -12.26
C THR A 587 -19.01 26.67 -12.82
N ASN A 588 -18.71 25.44 -13.28
CA ASN A 588 -17.40 25.12 -13.87
C ASN A 588 -17.34 25.39 -15.37
N TRP A 589 -18.48 25.67 -16.00
CA TRP A 589 -18.54 26.03 -17.41
C TRP A 589 -18.39 27.54 -17.55
N GLN A 590 -17.38 27.95 -18.31
CA GLN A 590 -17.04 29.35 -18.52
C GLN A 590 -17.20 29.70 -20.00
N SER A 591 -17.81 30.85 -20.28
CA SER A 591 -17.90 31.40 -21.64
C SER A 591 -16.60 32.14 -22.00
N GLY A 592 -16.03 31.85 -23.17
CA GLY A 592 -14.82 32.50 -23.70
C GLY A 592 -14.81 32.53 -25.23
N GLY A 593 -13.68 32.92 -25.83
CA GLY A 593 -13.42 32.58 -27.25
C GLY A 593 -13.25 31.07 -27.42
N ASN A 594 -13.36 30.54 -28.65
CA ASN A 594 -13.19 29.11 -28.88
C ASN A 594 -11.75 28.63 -28.67
N THR A 595 -11.61 27.53 -27.93
CA THR A 595 -10.35 26.79 -27.87
C THR A 595 -10.39 25.50 -28.66
N LEU A 596 -11.51 25.15 -29.28
CA LEU A 596 -11.71 23.93 -30.10
C LEU A 596 -10.43 23.39 -30.74
N GLY A 597 -10.09 22.16 -30.32
CA GLY A 597 -8.89 21.45 -30.69
C GLY A 597 -7.68 21.83 -29.86
N ASN A 598 -7.73 22.77 -28.93
CA ASN A 598 -6.61 23.23 -28.09
C ASN A 598 -6.99 23.17 -26.61
N PRO A 599 -6.02 23.22 -25.67
CA PRO A 599 -6.31 23.29 -24.24
C PRO A 599 -7.25 24.44 -23.86
N ASN A 600 -8.31 24.13 -23.10
CA ASN A 600 -9.25 25.12 -22.57
C ASN A 600 -8.56 26.15 -21.63
N PHE A 601 -9.21 27.30 -21.38
CA PHE A 601 -8.66 28.38 -20.54
C PHE A 601 -8.38 27.97 -19.08
N ASN A 602 -7.46 28.68 -18.43
CA ASN A 602 -7.21 28.67 -16.97
C ASN A 602 -6.80 27.34 -16.34
N TRP A 603 -6.18 26.46 -17.11
CA TRP A 603 -5.70 25.15 -16.65
C TRP A 603 -4.73 25.17 -15.45
N ASN A 604 -4.04 26.28 -15.18
CA ASN A 604 -2.94 26.39 -14.19
C ASN A 604 -3.26 27.24 -12.95
N SER A 605 -4.48 27.77 -12.79
CA SER A 605 -4.75 28.68 -11.66
C SER A 605 -4.92 27.92 -10.36
N ALA A 606 -4.08 28.19 -9.36
CA ALA A 606 -4.21 27.63 -8.02
C ALA A 606 -5.55 28.03 -7.40
N VAL A 607 -6.48 27.09 -7.28
CA VAL A 607 -7.72 27.30 -6.54
C VAL A 607 -7.41 26.96 -5.08
N ALA A 608 -7.56 27.92 -4.17
CA ALA A 608 -7.45 27.61 -2.74
C ALA A 608 -8.58 26.65 -2.35
N ALA A 609 -8.26 25.37 -2.22
CA ALA A 609 -9.19 24.31 -1.85
C ALA A 609 -8.83 23.73 -0.49
N ASN A 610 -9.85 23.34 0.28
CA ASN A 610 -9.70 22.54 1.48
C ASN A 610 -10.60 21.31 1.37
N PRO A 611 -10.06 20.08 1.39
CA PRO A 611 -8.63 19.72 1.35
C PRO A 611 -7.90 20.22 0.09
N PRO A 612 -6.55 20.38 0.16
CA PRO A 612 -5.75 20.94 -0.94
C PRO A 612 -5.70 20.02 -2.16
N GLN A 613 -5.47 20.62 -3.34
CA GLN A 613 -5.19 19.91 -4.59
C GLN A 613 -3.72 19.49 -4.69
N ASP A 614 -3.44 18.53 -5.57
CA ASP A 614 -2.07 18.18 -5.93
C ASP A 614 -1.37 19.31 -6.65
N THR A 615 -0.12 19.54 -6.29
CA THR A 615 0.69 20.60 -6.88
C THR A 615 1.90 20.07 -7.62
N ASP A 616 2.35 20.79 -8.64
CA ASP A 616 3.63 20.54 -9.30
C ASP A 616 4.80 21.04 -8.43
N SER A 617 6.03 20.89 -8.91
CA SER A 617 7.22 21.38 -8.20
C SER A 617 7.29 22.90 -8.06
N ALA A 618 6.46 23.65 -8.79
CA ALA A 618 6.33 25.10 -8.70
C ALA A 618 5.17 25.53 -7.78
N GLY A 619 4.42 24.58 -7.21
CA GLY A 619 3.27 24.84 -6.33
C GLY A 619 1.97 25.15 -7.07
N ASN A 620 1.90 24.99 -8.39
CA ASN A 620 0.66 25.15 -9.16
C ASN A 620 -0.15 23.85 -9.14
N VAL A 621 -1.46 23.95 -9.33
CA VAL A 621 -2.32 22.76 -9.46
C VAL A 621 -1.82 21.89 -10.61
N SER A 622 -1.53 20.64 -10.29
CA SER A 622 -0.99 19.68 -11.24
C SER A 622 -2.10 18.80 -11.82
N ARG A 623 -1.79 18.18 -12.96
CA ARG A 623 -2.72 17.36 -13.75
C ARG A 623 -2.16 15.99 -14.08
N ALA A 624 -1.04 15.60 -13.47
CA ALA A 624 -0.40 14.32 -13.73
C ALA A 624 -1.35 13.15 -13.41
N SER A 625 -2.25 13.33 -12.44
CA SER A 625 -3.29 12.37 -12.06
C SER A 625 -4.47 12.25 -13.03
N LEU A 626 -4.51 13.02 -14.13
CA LEU A 626 -5.43 12.70 -15.23
C LEU A 626 -5.11 11.37 -15.90
N ALA A 627 -3.87 10.89 -15.77
CA ALA A 627 -3.46 9.64 -16.35
C ALA A 627 -4.12 8.45 -15.62
N GLN A 628 -5.03 7.74 -16.27
CA GLN A 628 -5.45 6.41 -15.82
C GLN A 628 -4.53 5.31 -16.36
N ARG A 629 -4.73 4.09 -15.86
CA ARG A 629 -4.06 2.91 -16.35
C ARG A 629 -4.66 2.46 -17.68
N GLN A 630 -3.81 2.13 -18.66
CA GLN A 630 -4.23 1.66 -19.98
C GLN A 630 -5.05 0.35 -19.90
N ARG A 631 -5.76 -0.03 -20.97
CA ARG A 631 -6.57 -1.26 -21.00
C ARG A 631 -5.73 -2.53 -20.77
N LYS A 632 -6.37 -3.58 -20.26
CA LYS A 632 -5.74 -4.91 -20.12
C LYS A 632 -5.18 -5.40 -21.46
N GLY A 633 -3.93 -5.88 -21.46
CA GLY A 633 -3.23 -6.37 -22.65
C GLY A 633 -2.50 -5.30 -23.46
N SER A 634 -2.56 -4.03 -23.06
CA SER A 634 -1.75 -2.96 -23.64
C SER A 634 -0.30 -3.00 -23.13
N ALA A 635 0.63 -2.31 -23.81
CA ALA A 635 2.03 -2.26 -23.38
C ALA A 635 2.22 -1.65 -21.98
N GLY A 636 1.41 -0.65 -21.61
CA GLY A 636 1.43 -0.02 -20.27
C GLY A 636 0.59 -0.74 -19.21
N ASN A 637 -0.15 -1.79 -19.58
CA ASN A 637 -0.90 -2.63 -18.65
C ASN A 637 -1.10 -4.04 -19.23
N PRO A 638 -0.03 -4.81 -19.44
CA PRO A 638 -0.10 -6.08 -20.18
C PRO A 638 -0.97 -7.11 -19.46
N ARG A 639 -1.05 -7.04 -18.13
CA ARG A 639 -1.77 -8.00 -17.27
C ARG A 639 -3.20 -7.57 -16.95
N GLY A 640 -3.50 -6.28 -17.03
CA GLY A 640 -4.80 -5.76 -16.65
C GLY A 640 -5.01 -5.81 -15.14
N VAL A 641 -4.09 -5.22 -14.37
CA VAL A 641 -4.18 -5.12 -12.90
C VAL A 641 -3.68 -3.76 -12.45
N VAL A 642 -4.13 -3.29 -11.29
CA VAL A 642 -3.46 -2.20 -10.57
C VAL A 642 -2.13 -2.74 -10.06
N GLU A 643 -1.01 -2.05 -10.29
CA GLU A 643 0.31 -2.58 -9.91
C GLU A 643 0.73 -2.22 -8.49
N SER A 644 0.15 -1.17 -7.91
CA SER A 644 0.48 -0.67 -6.58
C SER A 644 -0.68 0.14 -6.00
N VAL A 645 -0.84 0.13 -4.67
CA VAL A 645 -1.80 1.02 -4.00
C VAL A 645 -1.45 2.51 -4.19
N ALA A 646 -0.20 2.84 -4.50
CA ALA A 646 0.19 4.22 -4.80
C ALA A 646 -0.38 4.75 -6.12
N GLU A 647 -0.96 3.89 -6.97
CA GLU A 647 -1.71 4.37 -8.15
C GLU A 647 -2.99 5.11 -7.79
N LEU A 648 -3.52 4.91 -6.57
CA LEU A 648 -4.74 5.57 -6.11
C LEU A 648 -4.58 7.11 -6.03
N GLY A 649 -3.37 7.65 -6.10
CA GLY A 649 -3.13 9.10 -6.24
C GLY A 649 -3.85 9.69 -7.46
N ARG A 650 -4.11 8.87 -8.49
CA ARG A 650 -4.81 9.28 -9.72
C ARG A 650 -6.32 9.44 -9.55
N ILE A 651 -6.87 9.04 -8.41
CA ILE A 651 -8.31 9.04 -8.18
C ILE A 651 -8.79 10.45 -7.87
N PRO A 652 -9.82 10.96 -8.57
CA PRO A 652 -10.37 12.26 -8.25
C PRO A 652 -11.15 12.24 -6.93
N THR A 653 -10.97 13.28 -6.12
CA THR A 653 -11.74 13.54 -4.88
C THR A 653 -12.61 14.80 -5.03
N GLY A 654 -12.48 15.49 -6.17
CA GLY A 654 -13.14 16.75 -6.46
C GLY A 654 -14.49 16.65 -7.16
N VAL A 655 -14.81 15.51 -7.79
CA VAL A 655 -16.01 15.34 -8.63
C VAL A 655 -17.29 15.54 -7.83
N GLY A 656 -17.45 14.86 -6.70
CA GLY A 656 -18.62 15.05 -5.83
C GLY A 656 -18.64 16.39 -5.09
N ALA A 657 -17.47 17.00 -4.87
CA ALA A 657 -17.30 18.21 -4.06
C ALA A 657 -17.25 19.52 -4.87
N ASN A 658 -17.40 19.44 -6.20
CA ASN A 658 -17.25 20.58 -7.11
C ASN A 658 -15.89 21.30 -7.00
N VAL A 659 -14.81 20.53 -6.86
CA VAL A 659 -13.43 21.06 -6.83
C VAL A 659 -12.68 20.52 -8.03
N PRO A 660 -12.50 21.31 -9.11
CA PRO A 660 -11.74 20.90 -10.29
C PRO A 660 -10.34 20.41 -9.90
N TRP A 661 -9.75 19.51 -10.66
CA TRP A 661 -8.35 19.05 -10.54
C TRP A 661 -7.94 18.44 -9.19
N ARG A 662 -8.87 18.20 -8.26
CA ARG A 662 -8.52 17.59 -6.97
C ARG A 662 -8.53 16.07 -7.06
N THR A 663 -7.39 15.50 -6.73
CA THR A 663 -7.12 14.07 -6.66
C THR A 663 -6.72 13.67 -5.25
N VAL A 664 -6.47 12.38 -5.04
CA VAL A 664 -5.89 11.87 -3.80
C VAL A 664 -4.44 12.33 -3.76
N ARG A 665 -4.09 13.12 -2.75
CA ARG A 665 -2.80 13.81 -2.67
C ARG A 665 -1.77 13.04 -1.86
N PHE A 666 -0.85 12.35 -2.52
CA PHE A 666 0.25 11.63 -1.87
C PHE A 666 1.52 12.49 -1.75
N GLN A 667 1.32 13.76 -1.38
CA GLN A 667 2.37 14.74 -1.08
C GLN A 667 2.38 15.07 0.42
N PRO A 668 3.47 15.67 0.95
CA PRO A 668 3.53 16.10 2.34
C PRO A 668 2.32 16.98 2.72
N THR A 669 1.74 16.73 3.89
CA THR A 669 0.44 17.31 4.29
C THR A 669 0.58 18.74 4.83
N PRO A 670 0.24 19.82 4.08
CA PRO A 670 0.40 21.19 4.57
C PRO A 670 -0.61 21.51 5.68
N GLY A 671 -0.17 22.17 6.75
CA GLY A 671 -1.06 22.78 7.76
C GLY A 671 -1.41 21.91 8.99
N SER A 672 -2.53 22.21 9.66
CA SER A 672 -2.99 21.59 10.94
C SER A 672 -3.52 20.15 10.74
N PRO A 673 -3.56 19.27 11.78
CA PRO A 673 -3.67 17.82 11.59
C PRO A 673 -5.10 17.40 11.20
N GLY A 674 -5.22 16.84 10.00
CA GLY A 674 -6.35 16.01 9.59
C GLY A 674 -5.81 14.74 8.95
N LEU A 675 -6.68 13.76 8.69
CA LEU A 675 -6.28 12.47 8.09
C LEU A 675 -5.51 12.68 6.78
N PRO A 676 -4.27 12.18 6.63
CA PRO A 676 -3.54 12.26 5.37
C PRO A 676 -4.14 11.35 4.31
N ASP A 677 -4.00 11.70 3.03
CA ASP A 677 -4.57 10.88 1.95
C ASP A 677 -3.88 9.54 1.75
N TRP A 678 -2.58 9.47 2.07
CA TRP A 678 -1.83 8.22 2.05
C TRP A 678 -2.37 7.18 3.03
N ALA A 679 -3.27 7.53 3.95
CA ALA A 679 -3.99 6.58 4.80
C ALA A 679 -4.77 5.52 3.99
N LEU A 680 -5.12 5.79 2.73
CA LEU A 680 -5.69 4.79 1.82
C LEU A 680 -4.79 3.57 1.65
N MET A 681 -3.46 3.74 1.71
CA MET A 681 -2.48 2.64 1.57
C MET A 681 -2.58 1.61 2.71
N ASP A 682 -3.18 1.98 3.84
CA ASP A 682 -3.40 1.07 4.96
C ASP A 682 -4.72 0.28 4.82
N ILE A 683 -5.66 0.73 3.99
CA ILE A 683 -6.93 0.01 3.72
C ILE A 683 -6.71 -1.07 2.65
N PHE A 684 -5.93 -0.73 1.63
CA PHE A 684 -5.80 -1.53 0.42
C PHE A 684 -4.48 -2.32 0.36
N ASP A 685 -4.49 -3.39 -0.42
CA ASP A 685 -3.29 -4.11 -0.84
C ASP A 685 -3.31 -4.27 -2.37
N ALA A 686 -2.13 -4.38 -2.97
CA ALA A 686 -2.03 -4.59 -4.40
C ALA A 686 -2.38 -6.04 -4.78
N PRO A 687 -2.88 -6.29 -6.01
CA PRO A 687 -3.20 -7.62 -6.52
C PRO A 687 -2.07 -8.64 -6.35
N TYR A 688 -2.42 -9.86 -5.95
CA TYR A 688 -1.49 -10.97 -5.92
C TYR A 688 -1.12 -11.38 -7.35
N PHE A 689 0.17 -11.57 -7.58
CA PHE A 689 0.69 -12.02 -8.86
C PHE A 689 0.96 -13.53 -8.80
N PRO A 690 0.27 -14.36 -9.63
CA PRO A 690 0.49 -15.80 -9.64
C PRO A 690 1.94 -16.16 -9.97
N THR A 691 2.54 -17.00 -9.14
CA THR A 691 3.87 -17.57 -9.34
C THR A 691 3.84 -19.06 -9.07
N ASP A 692 4.82 -19.80 -9.62
CA ASP A 692 4.91 -21.26 -9.44
C ASP A 692 5.10 -21.67 -7.96
N ASN A 693 5.46 -20.72 -7.07
CA ASN A 693 5.63 -20.93 -5.63
C ASN A 693 4.87 -19.92 -4.77
N ALA A 694 3.55 -19.88 -4.91
CA ALA A 694 2.70 -18.95 -4.17
C ALA A 694 2.92 -18.93 -2.64
N TYR A 695 3.12 -20.11 -2.03
CA TYR A 695 3.35 -20.28 -0.59
C TYR A 695 4.65 -19.65 -0.08
N LEU A 696 5.62 -19.39 -0.97
CA LEU A 696 6.87 -18.71 -0.62
C LEU A 696 6.63 -17.24 -0.31
N TYR A 697 5.72 -16.61 -1.04
CA TYR A 697 5.43 -15.17 -0.95
C TYR A 697 4.23 -14.86 -0.05
N ASN A 698 3.24 -15.76 -0.03
CA ASN A 698 2.04 -15.66 0.79
C ASN A 698 1.86 -16.96 1.58
N PRO A 699 2.66 -17.17 2.63
CA PRO A 699 2.65 -18.42 3.39
C PRO A 699 1.36 -18.64 4.19
N LYS A 700 0.61 -17.56 4.47
CA LYS A 700 -0.65 -17.58 5.24
C LYS A 700 -1.58 -16.48 4.72
N ALA A 701 -2.89 -16.61 5.01
CA ALA A 701 -3.93 -15.69 4.53
C ALA A 701 -3.73 -14.20 4.86
N TYR A 702 -3.03 -13.87 5.95
CA TYR A 702 -2.84 -12.48 6.43
C TYR A 702 -1.37 -12.06 6.49
N THR A 703 -0.49 -12.82 5.82
CA THR A 703 0.94 -12.67 5.98
C THR A 703 1.61 -12.64 4.62
N VAL A 704 2.45 -11.63 4.41
CA VAL A 704 3.27 -11.48 3.21
C VAL A 704 4.73 -11.62 3.59
N ALA A 705 5.45 -12.45 2.83
CA ALA A 705 6.87 -12.66 2.99
C ALA A 705 7.69 -11.65 2.18
N GLY A 706 8.86 -11.28 2.71
CA GLY A 706 9.86 -10.47 1.99
C GLY A 706 9.63 -8.97 1.98
N ARG A 707 8.60 -8.44 2.67
CA ARG A 707 8.45 -6.99 2.85
C ARG A 707 9.51 -6.45 3.83
N ILE A 708 9.96 -5.22 3.59
CA ILE A 708 10.99 -4.54 4.38
C ILE A 708 10.36 -3.55 5.38
N ASN A 709 10.70 -3.70 6.65
CA ASN A 709 10.24 -2.79 7.70
C ASN A 709 10.93 -1.42 7.60
N LEU A 710 10.14 -0.36 7.54
CA LEU A 710 10.62 1.04 7.49
C LEU A 710 11.34 1.44 8.78
N ASN A 711 11.00 0.81 9.91
CA ASN A 711 11.57 1.07 11.22
C ASN A 711 12.93 0.38 11.40
N ALA A 712 13.91 0.83 10.62
CA ALA A 712 15.25 0.25 10.51
C ALA A 712 16.24 0.58 11.65
N GLN A 713 15.83 1.40 12.63
CA GLN A 713 16.68 1.80 13.75
C GLN A 713 16.80 0.67 14.77
N ILE A 714 18.02 0.39 15.21
CA ILE A 714 18.31 -0.71 16.15
C ILE A 714 18.38 -0.17 17.58
N ARG A 715 17.68 -0.81 18.51
CA ARG A 715 17.68 -0.44 19.93
C ARG A 715 18.33 -1.53 20.78
N PRO A 716 19.12 -1.17 21.81
CA PRO A 716 19.51 0.18 22.22
C PRO A 716 20.70 0.77 21.41
N PHE A 717 21.18 0.10 20.36
CA PHE A 717 22.42 0.41 19.67
C PHE A 717 22.28 1.54 18.64
N THR A 718 22.70 2.76 18.98
CA THR A 718 22.60 3.92 18.09
C THR A 718 23.66 3.97 16.97
N ASN A 719 24.71 3.16 17.06
CA ASN A 719 25.77 3.05 16.05
C ASN A 719 25.46 2.05 14.93
N LEU A 720 24.34 1.32 15.03
CA LEU A 720 23.94 0.29 14.09
C LEU A 720 22.60 0.64 13.42
N SER A 721 22.47 0.37 12.13
CA SER A 721 21.22 0.56 11.38
C SER A 721 21.07 -0.46 10.25
N ARG A 722 19.83 -0.70 9.79
CA ARG A 722 19.48 -1.58 8.65
C ARG A 722 19.43 -0.80 7.33
N SER A 723 20.43 0.06 7.07
CA SER A 723 20.42 0.95 5.91
C SER A 723 20.38 0.19 4.57
N ILE A 724 21.11 -0.92 4.44
CA ILE A 724 21.16 -1.71 3.19
C ILE A 724 19.80 -2.32 2.84
N SER A 725 19.02 -2.73 3.85
CA SER A 725 17.67 -3.26 3.63
C SER A 725 16.72 -2.20 3.08
N LEU A 726 16.86 -0.95 3.55
CA LEU A 726 16.15 0.19 2.97
C LEU A 726 16.67 0.55 1.57
N THR A 727 17.98 0.41 1.32
CA THR A 727 18.53 0.56 -0.03
C THR A 727 17.91 -0.45 -1.00
N ALA A 728 17.79 -1.71 -0.59
CA ALA A 728 17.14 -2.76 -1.41
C ALA A 728 15.67 -2.45 -1.74
N LEU A 729 15.01 -1.65 -0.90
CA LEU A 729 13.64 -1.19 -1.12
C LEU A 729 13.56 -0.07 -2.18
N PHE A 730 14.49 0.90 -2.18
CA PHE A 730 14.42 2.08 -3.05
C PHE A 730 15.27 1.98 -4.34
N GLU A 731 16.41 1.32 -4.31
CA GLU A 731 17.37 1.29 -5.43
C GLU A 731 16.82 0.52 -6.65
N ASP A 732 17.19 0.98 -7.84
CA ASP A 732 16.73 0.48 -9.16
C ASP A 732 15.21 0.47 -9.38
N SER A 733 14.45 1.18 -8.54
CA SER A 733 13.04 1.45 -8.83
C SER A 733 12.94 2.33 -10.08
N THR A 734 12.08 1.95 -11.02
CA THR A 734 11.89 2.65 -12.30
C THR A 734 11.43 4.10 -12.17
N ASN A 735 11.01 4.52 -10.97
CA ASN A 735 10.49 5.85 -10.70
C ASN A 735 11.44 6.72 -9.85
N ILE A 736 12.61 6.21 -9.41
CA ILE A 736 13.57 6.96 -8.57
C ILE A 736 15.01 6.72 -9.05
N THR A 737 15.80 7.79 -9.17
CA THR A 737 17.23 7.66 -9.52
C THR A 737 18.05 7.23 -8.30
N ALA A 738 19.22 6.62 -8.50
CA ALA A 738 20.12 6.22 -7.41
C ALA A 738 20.50 7.40 -6.47
N ALA A 739 20.69 8.60 -7.04
CA ALA A 739 20.98 9.81 -6.25
C ALA A 739 19.79 10.22 -5.37
N GLN A 740 18.57 10.20 -5.92
CA GLN A 740 17.35 10.48 -5.16
C GLN A 740 17.09 9.42 -4.10
N ALA A 741 17.29 8.14 -4.42
CA ALA A 741 17.16 7.04 -3.48
C ALA A 741 18.09 7.22 -2.28
N SER A 742 19.36 7.55 -2.51
CA SER A 742 20.34 7.81 -1.44
C SER A 742 19.90 8.92 -0.49
N VAL A 743 19.37 10.03 -1.02
CA VAL A 743 18.82 11.13 -0.22
C VAL A 743 17.59 10.68 0.57
N ALA A 744 16.64 10.01 -0.08
CA ALA A 744 15.43 9.51 0.56
C ALA A 744 15.73 8.53 1.70
N ILE A 745 16.69 7.61 1.51
CA ILE A 745 17.11 6.63 2.53
C ILE A 745 17.74 7.34 3.73
N GLY A 746 18.62 8.31 3.50
CA GLY A 746 19.23 9.12 4.57
C GLY A 746 18.18 9.83 5.42
N ASN A 747 17.21 10.46 4.76
CA ASN A 747 16.10 11.14 5.42
C ASN A 747 15.14 10.17 6.10
N LEU A 748 14.90 8.97 5.55
CA LEU A 748 14.07 7.94 6.18
C LEU A 748 14.69 7.47 7.51
N LEU A 749 16.01 7.24 7.53
CA LEU A 749 16.75 6.83 8.73
C LEU A 749 16.80 7.94 9.78
N ALA A 750 16.99 9.18 9.34
CA ALA A 750 16.98 10.37 10.20
C ALA A 750 15.56 10.78 10.62
N ARG A 751 14.53 10.26 9.94
CA ARG A 751 13.12 10.68 10.05
C ARG A 751 12.95 12.17 9.75
N GLU A 752 13.65 12.67 8.73
CA GLU A 752 13.55 14.06 8.27
C GLU A 752 12.36 14.22 7.30
N CYS A 753 11.35 14.95 7.75
CA CYS A 753 10.18 15.27 6.93
C CYS A 753 10.48 16.34 5.89
N ALA A 754 9.75 16.30 4.78
CA ALA A 754 9.70 17.38 3.81
C ALA A 754 9.06 18.64 4.41
N SER A 755 9.13 19.76 3.69
CA SER A 755 8.44 21.00 4.10
C SER A 755 6.94 20.75 4.22
N GLY A 756 6.37 21.04 5.39
CA GLY A 756 4.96 20.75 5.70
C GLY A 756 4.70 19.31 6.13
N GLY A 757 5.65 18.39 5.96
CA GLY A 757 5.48 16.99 6.35
C GLY A 757 5.47 16.77 7.86
N LYS A 758 4.94 15.63 8.29
CA LYS A 758 4.74 15.30 9.71
C LYS A 758 5.15 13.87 10.04
N LEU A 759 5.67 13.71 11.27
CA LEU A 759 5.89 12.41 11.89
C LEU A 759 4.70 12.03 12.74
N TYR A 760 3.82 11.21 12.20
CA TYR A 760 2.59 10.78 12.86
C TYR A 760 2.88 9.82 14.02
N GLY A 761 3.94 9.03 13.93
CA GLY A 761 4.36 8.17 15.06
C GLY A 761 5.22 8.85 16.12
N GLY A 762 5.40 10.17 16.06
CA GLY A 762 6.16 10.91 17.07
C GLY A 762 7.58 10.35 17.25
N THR A 763 7.97 10.02 18.48
CA THR A 763 9.30 9.42 18.78
C THR A 763 9.37 7.92 18.53
N ASN A 764 8.24 7.25 18.30
CA ASN A 764 8.11 5.80 18.34
C ASN A 764 8.42 5.10 17.01
N GLY A 765 8.39 5.81 15.88
CA GLY A 765 8.69 5.25 14.56
C GLY A 765 7.70 5.66 13.48
N TYR A 766 7.77 4.99 12.34
CA TYR A 766 6.76 5.03 11.29
C TYR A 766 5.57 4.15 11.68
N VAL A 767 4.36 4.67 11.49
CA VAL A 767 3.10 4.06 11.97
C VAL A 767 2.18 3.58 10.85
N SER A 768 2.55 3.93 9.63
CA SER A 768 1.93 3.53 8.38
C SER A 768 3.01 3.39 7.31
N ILE A 769 2.75 2.55 6.32
CA ILE A 769 3.58 2.51 5.11
C ILE A 769 3.46 3.79 4.28
N GLY A 770 2.34 4.52 4.40
CA GLY A 770 2.08 5.77 3.67
C GLY A 770 2.86 6.97 4.20
N GLU A 771 3.36 6.93 5.45
CA GLU A 771 4.14 8.01 6.06
C GLU A 771 5.47 8.27 5.29
N VAL A 772 5.88 7.33 4.44
CA VAL A 772 6.99 7.50 3.48
C VAL A 772 6.76 8.71 2.55
N ALA A 773 5.51 9.07 2.25
CA ALA A 773 5.19 10.26 1.48
C ALA A 773 5.58 11.57 2.19
N GLU A 774 5.59 11.60 3.54
CA GLU A 774 5.93 12.79 4.33
C GLU A 774 7.45 13.05 4.37
N ILE A 775 8.26 12.10 3.89
CA ILE A 775 9.73 12.13 3.97
C ILE A 775 10.34 12.90 2.80
N LYS A 776 11.33 13.72 3.13
CA LYS A 776 12.04 14.56 2.18
C LYS A 776 12.76 13.74 1.11
N GLY A 777 12.58 14.11 -0.15
CA GLY A 777 13.12 13.43 -1.33
C GLY A 777 12.23 12.31 -1.89
N VAL A 778 11.09 12.00 -1.26
CA VAL A 778 10.18 10.95 -1.71
C VAL A 778 9.05 11.50 -2.56
N SER A 779 8.19 12.37 -2.03
CA SER A 779 6.99 12.86 -2.75
C SER A 779 6.83 14.40 -2.68
N ASP A 780 7.89 15.09 -2.33
CA ASP A 780 7.95 16.54 -2.08
C ASP A 780 8.35 17.37 -3.32
N ASP A 781 8.69 16.73 -4.44
CA ASP A 781 9.04 17.40 -5.70
C ASP A 781 7.80 17.59 -6.63
N GLY A 782 6.60 17.70 -6.05
CA GLY A 782 5.33 17.80 -6.76
C GLY A 782 4.73 16.46 -7.21
N GLU A 783 3.57 16.51 -7.87
CA GLU A 783 2.71 15.33 -8.11
C GLU A 783 3.41 14.21 -8.92
N ALA A 784 4.26 14.59 -9.87
CA ALA A 784 5.03 13.60 -10.65
C ALA A 784 5.95 12.75 -9.76
N SER A 785 6.38 13.26 -8.60
CA SER A 785 7.25 12.54 -7.66
C SER A 785 6.52 11.48 -6.85
N GLU A 786 5.19 11.55 -6.71
CA GLU A 786 4.38 10.50 -6.06
C GLU A 786 4.57 9.14 -6.72
N ARG A 787 4.94 9.14 -8.01
CA ARG A 787 5.24 7.90 -8.73
C ARG A 787 6.36 7.08 -8.10
N ARG A 788 7.27 7.71 -7.34
CA ARG A 788 8.33 7.05 -6.58
C ARG A 788 7.77 6.03 -5.57
N LEU A 789 6.54 6.21 -5.11
CA LEU A 789 5.86 5.33 -4.14
C LEU A 789 5.46 3.97 -4.74
N LEU A 790 5.17 3.88 -6.06
CA LEU A 790 4.62 2.67 -6.71
C LEU A 790 5.48 1.41 -6.54
N GLY A 791 6.80 1.56 -6.40
CA GLY A 791 7.73 0.45 -6.24
C GLY A 791 8.20 0.23 -4.81
N VAL A 792 7.63 0.96 -3.84
CA VAL A 792 8.15 1.06 -2.47
C VAL A 792 7.08 0.65 -1.46
N VAL A 793 5.88 1.22 -1.52
CA VAL A 793 4.90 1.10 -0.43
C VAL A 793 4.37 -0.32 -0.22
N ASP A 794 4.11 -1.06 -1.30
CA ASP A 794 3.61 -2.45 -1.21
C ASP A 794 4.68 -3.47 -0.78
N LEU A 795 5.95 -3.07 -0.91
CA LEU A 795 7.12 -3.83 -0.45
C LEU A 795 7.56 -3.42 0.95
N ALA A 796 6.95 -2.38 1.52
CA ALA A 796 7.24 -1.89 2.85
C ALA A 796 6.36 -2.54 3.91
N ALA A 797 6.84 -2.56 5.15
CA ALA A 797 6.11 -2.99 6.32
C ALA A 797 6.39 -2.04 7.50
N ILE A 798 5.54 -2.14 8.52
CA ILE A 798 5.71 -1.48 9.83
C ILE A 798 5.60 -2.49 11.00
N GLN A 799 5.15 -3.71 10.68
CA GLN A 799 4.82 -4.79 11.60
C GLN A 799 5.42 -6.10 11.08
N GLY A 800 6.44 -6.58 11.78
CA GLY A 800 7.05 -7.88 11.58
C GLY A 800 6.31 -8.98 12.34
N ASN A 801 6.12 -10.13 11.71
CA ASN A 801 5.54 -11.32 12.33
C ASN A 801 6.61 -12.35 12.74
N VAL A 802 7.87 -12.18 12.35
CA VAL A 802 8.97 -13.07 12.76
C VAL A 802 10.04 -12.28 13.48
N PHE A 803 10.41 -12.77 14.66
CA PHE A 803 11.40 -12.17 15.54
C PHE A 803 12.53 -13.13 15.81
N ARG A 804 13.78 -12.66 15.67
CA ARG A 804 14.97 -13.45 15.99
C ARG A 804 15.49 -13.09 17.35
N VAL A 805 15.53 -14.05 18.26
CA VAL A 805 16.00 -13.86 19.62
C VAL A 805 17.38 -14.45 19.78
N TYR A 806 18.33 -13.61 20.18
CA TYR A 806 19.64 -14.02 20.63
C TYR A 806 19.65 -14.00 22.16
N SER A 807 19.98 -15.11 22.79
CA SER A 807 19.98 -15.22 24.25
C SER A 807 21.20 -15.98 24.74
N VAL A 808 21.80 -15.50 25.82
CA VAL A 808 22.89 -16.16 26.53
C VAL A 808 22.50 -16.36 27.99
N GLY A 809 22.73 -17.58 28.48
CA GLY A 809 22.46 -17.99 29.85
C GLY A 809 23.72 -18.54 30.50
N GLN A 810 23.95 -18.20 31.76
CA GLN A 810 25.05 -18.71 32.56
C GLN A 810 24.56 -19.27 33.89
N SER A 811 25.09 -20.43 34.26
CA SER A 811 24.93 -20.97 35.61
C SER A 811 26.02 -20.44 36.51
N LEU A 812 25.62 -19.93 37.68
CA LEU A 812 26.50 -19.20 38.58
C LEU A 812 26.59 -19.84 39.95
N LYS A 813 27.77 -19.72 40.55
CA LYS A 813 28.01 -20.08 41.94
C LYS A 813 28.54 -18.88 42.72
N GLN A 814 27.77 -18.44 43.70
CA GLN A 814 28.24 -17.44 44.66
C GLN A 814 29.15 -18.10 45.70
N THR A 815 30.37 -17.59 45.81
CA THR A 815 31.36 -18.04 46.79
C THR A 815 31.06 -17.45 48.18
N LYS A 816 31.58 -18.08 49.24
CA LYS A 816 31.44 -17.57 50.62
C LYS A 816 32.05 -16.18 50.83
N ALA A 817 33.01 -15.80 50.00
CA ALA A 817 33.64 -14.47 50.01
C ALA A 817 32.86 -13.43 49.17
N GLY A 818 31.70 -13.81 48.62
CA GLY A 818 30.86 -12.92 47.80
C GLY A 818 31.25 -12.83 46.32
N GLY A 819 32.33 -13.48 45.87
CA GLY A 819 32.66 -13.58 44.45
C GLY A 819 31.69 -14.49 43.69
N ILE A 820 31.49 -14.23 42.39
CA ILE A 820 30.66 -15.04 41.49
C ILE A 820 31.55 -15.81 40.54
N VAL A 821 31.33 -17.12 40.43
CA VAL A 821 32.02 -18.01 39.48
C VAL A 821 31.02 -18.51 38.45
N VAL A 822 31.40 -18.44 37.17
CA VAL A 822 30.63 -19.01 36.06
C VAL A 822 30.97 -20.50 35.97
N GLU A 823 29.98 -21.37 36.18
CA GLU A 823 30.16 -22.83 36.14
C GLU A 823 29.85 -23.40 34.75
N SER A 824 28.92 -22.77 34.02
CA SER A 824 28.60 -23.10 32.63
C SER A 824 27.94 -21.92 31.94
N GLU A 825 28.03 -21.90 30.61
CA GLU A 825 27.39 -20.92 29.74
C GLU A 825 26.69 -21.65 28.59
N LYS A 826 25.64 -21.06 28.04
CA LYS A 826 25.03 -21.48 26.79
C LYS A 826 24.46 -20.27 26.07
N ALA A 827 24.64 -20.23 24.75
CA ALA A 827 24.06 -19.21 23.89
C ALA A 827 23.14 -19.88 22.86
N VAL A 828 22.04 -19.22 22.53
CA VAL A 828 21.00 -19.73 21.64
C VAL A 828 20.49 -18.64 20.70
N GLU A 829 20.13 -19.07 19.50
CA GLU A 829 19.39 -18.29 18.51
C GLU A 829 18.05 -18.99 18.28
N ALA A 830 16.95 -18.24 18.36
CA ALA A 830 15.61 -18.74 18.11
C ALA A 830 14.84 -17.81 17.16
N LEU A 831 14.09 -18.38 16.22
CA LEU A 831 13.08 -17.63 15.47
C LEU A 831 11.71 -17.88 16.07
N VAL A 832 11.07 -16.80 16.47
CA VAL A 832 9.72 -16.78 17.02
C VAL A 832 8.79 -16.19 15.96
N GLU A 833 7.84 -16.99 15.50
CA GLU A 833 6.81 -16.54 14.58
C GLU A 833 5.51 -16.26 15.33
N ARG A 834 5.00 -15.05 15.12
CA ARG A 834 3.64 -14.62 15.45
C ARG A 834 2.72 -14.98 14.28
N THR A 835 1.64 -15.68 14.58
CA THR A 835 0.55 -15.94 13.64
C THR A 835 -0.68 -15.16 14.10
N GLU A 836 -1.28 -14.44 13.17
CA GLU A 836 -2.48 -13.64 13.41
C GLU A 836 -3.70 -14.23 12.72
N VAL A 837 -4.84 -14.10 13.40
CA VAL A 837 -6.16 -14.36 12.87
C VAL A 837 -7.03 -13.18 13.32
N PRO A 838 -7.70 -12.46 12.41
CA PRO A 838 -8.57 -11.35 12.77
C PRO A 838 -9.54 -11.72 13.89
N GLY A 839 -9.63 -10.87 14.92
CA GLY A 839 -10.50 -11.07 16.08
C GLY A 839 -10.06 -12.16 17.07
N GLN A 840 -8.87 -12.74 16.94
CA GLN A 840 -8.33 -13.72 17.89
C GLN A 840 -6.98 -13.27 18.47
N GLU A 841 -6.67 -13.78 19.67
CA GLU A 841 -5.36 -13.57 20.27
C GLU A 841 -4.22 -14.12 19.39
N PRO A 842 -3.08 -13.40 19.29
CA PRO A 842 -1.95 -13.82 18.50
C PRO A 842 -1.34 -15.11 19.05
N ARG A 843 -1.02 -16.05 18.15
CA ARG A 843 -0.34 -17.30 18.50
C ARG A 843 1.15 -17.18 18.22
N PHE A 844 1.97 -17.71 19.11
CA PHE A 844 3.42 -17.71 18.97
C PHE A 844 3.94 -19.14 18.88
N ARG A 845 4.84 -19.39 17.93
CA ARG A 845 5.57 -20.65 17.82
C ARG A 845 7.05 -20.39 17.56
N ILE A 846 7.89 -21.27 18.09
CA ILE A 846 9.32 -21.28 17.76
C ILE A 846 9.49 -22.13 16.50
N VAL A 847 9.95 -21.51 15.41
CA VAL A 847 10.14 -22.19 14.11
C VAL A 847 11.57 -22.65 13.90
N TYR A 848 12.52 -22.02 14.58
CA TYR A 848 13.94 -22.34 14.51
C TYR A 848 14.56 -22.26 15.90
N TRP A 849 15.43 -23.21 16.21
CA TRP A 849 16.19 -23.24 17.46
C TRP A 849 17.60 -23.76 17.19
N LYS A 850 18.59 -22.92 17.49
CA LYS A 850 20.00 -23.27 17.36
C LYS A 850 20.77 -22.94 18.64
N VAL A 851 21.62 -23.87 19.06
CA VAL A 851 22.60 -23.62 20.11
C VAL A 851 23.87 -23.09 19.44
N LEU A 852 24.32 -21.92 19.86
CA LEU A 852 25.52 -21.29 19.35
C LEU A 852 26.76 -21.93 20.00
N PRO A 853 27.84 -22.18 19.23
CA PRO A 853 29.09 -22.68 19.78
C PRO A 853 29.69 -21.66 20.76
N LEU A 854 30.28 -22.18 21.86
CA LEU A 854 30.93 -21.40 22.92
C LEU A 854 32.41 -21.19 22.63
#